data_AF-A0A5C1MGH2-F1
#
_entry.id   AF-A0A5C1MGH2-F1
#
_cell.length_a   1.000
_cell.length_b   1.000
_cell.length_c   1.000
_cell.angle_alpha   90.00
_cell.angle_beta   90.00
_cell.angle_gamma   90.00
#
_symmetry.space_group_name_H-M   'P 1'
#
loop_
_entity.id
_entity.type
_entity.pdbx_description
1 polymer ?
#
loop_
_entity_poly.entity_id
_entity_poly.type
_entity_poly.pdbx_seq_one_letter_code
_entity_poly.pdbx_strand_id
1 'polypeptide(L)'
;MQIKKLSIMMLLALSSAAFITGCGSSNKEGSASLNDVATVGDTVCIQCHGGSNADSVTGEDKVVEYQRSSPHLGDPGGCEACHGGGAQHYGVGPIPYPSPDVARCQTCHDGKTAPITSAQNYASSQHTNLAHQSGVCIRCHTNEGALLSNMVGLTGGDITPTGGTYSGQSFYNRNIGKVSWGYAYTAINCQTCHEHGAGLRSVYALYSTVSGRDAGKTVWNPSKAAAGSPTGDRQADNKNNQFNLCTSCHNMYDYSGTNVLYSGTAASGTLTAGHHNTSWYRLIPSTHKEKGMTKVTLPYANMSSSATGTNTLITGYVIRKVAPTGAATAADATKTYYTDPYYNGPCFDCHGHEAKTTGATNPTSASAATTIHTDWAQSAHAGMILSAKKVNNGATATDNTDKAMQAYSDDTFMGGTSAWSHYNWDSTLTSAGADDRGSCQKCHTATGFSNFADNPTSYDATRNDFSHLLNWTQKTASGAATGGSKKQNEVLYCWGCHKSAGSGTLRNPGAVTADYTYNGVAVTFPNVGNSNVCVVCHGGRGNTQTARSSRFEGHHGTTAGMLFASVSHIGSEFTGKDYTPPTFFAHDKINATTSGPCASCHMQAAAKHTFSVVSTSSVDGTIAKIRSQAICDSCHTGTYAMTPAKLEEEKTGFTEATNLLIAYLANTEVNAYNTNITTASSTAAGLAALSNAQYSAFQNAKLPADSPGAWAHNRYYAKRLIFDSLDCMQHGDTLTGSITLSATQLAAYPNAATWLGANATTGVAARP
;
A
#
# COMPACT_ATOMS: atom_id res chain seq x y z
N MET A 1 -35.51 90.48 -8.36
CA MET A 1 -34.47 90.14 -7.36
C MET A 1 -34.61 88.73 -6.76
N GLN A 2 -35.64 87.94 -7.11
CA GLN A 2 -35.87 86.60 -6.55
C GLN A 2 -35.17 85.44 -7.27
N ILE A 3 -34.80 85.58 -8.56
CA ILE A 3 -34.19 84.48 -9.34
C ILE A 3 -32.71 84.25 -8.94
N LYS A 4 -31.99 85.30 -8.50
CA LYS A 4 -30.58 85.16 -8.08
C LYS A 4 -30.38 84.40 -6.77
N LYS A 5 -31.39 84.36 -5.88
CA LYS A 5 -31.30 83.62 -4.61
C LYS A 5 -31.51 82.11 -4.80
N LEU A 6 -32.35 81.72 -5.76
CA LEU A 6 -32.60 80.30 -6.05
C LEU A 6 -31.40 79.65 -6.76
N SER A 7 -30.76 80.35 -7.70
CA SER A 7 -29.59 79.82 -8.41
C SER A 7 -28.37 79.63 -7.51
N ILE A 8 -28.16 80.52 -6.52
CA ILE A 8 -27.05 80.38 -5.56
C ILE A 8 -27.31 79.25 -4.56
N MET A 9 -28.56 79.08 -4.10
CA MET A 9 -28.92 77.92 -3.25
C MET A 9 -28.81 76.60 -4.00
N MET A 10 -29.16 76.56 -5.29
CA MET A 10 -29.05 75.34 -6.10
C MET A 10 -27.59 75.01 -6.43
N LEU A 11 -26.72 76.01 -6.65
CA LEU A 11 -25.29 75.79 -6.84
C LEU A 11 -24.60 75.30 -5.56
N LEU A 12 -24.98 75.84 -4.40
CA LEU A 12 -24.46 75.38 -3.10
C LEU A 12 -24.95 73.97 -2.76
N ALA A 13 -26.22 73.64 -3.05
CA ALA A 13 -26.75 72.30 -2.85
C ALA A 13 -26.13 71.25 -3.80
N LEU A 14 -25.84 71.61 -5.06
CA LEU A 14 -25.13 70.73 -5.99
C LEU A 14 -23.66 70.54 -5.61
N SER A 15 -23.01 71.57 -5.04
CA SER A 15 -21.64 71.47 -4.53
C SER A 15 -21.57 70.58 -3.29
N SER A 16 -22.55 70.68 -2.39
CA SER A 16 -22.67 69.79 -1.24
C SER A 16 -23.01 68.35 -1.63
N ALA A 17 -23.79 68.14 -2.69
CA ALA A 17 -24.07 66.80 -3.22
C ALA A 17 -22.79 66.14 -3.78
N ALA A 18 -21.95 66.87 -4.52
CA ALA A 18 -20.70 66.33 -5.09
C ALA A 18 -19.64 65.96 -4.05
N PHE A 19 -19.64 66.58 -2.85
CA PHE A 19 -18.77 66.19 -1.73
C PHE A 19 -19.31 65.02 -0.90
N ILE A 20 -20.62 64.69 -1.01
CA ILE A 20 -21.24 63.58 -0.27
C ILE A 20 -21.32 62.30 -1.13
N THR A 21 -21.39 62.39 -2.46
CA THR A 21 -21.34 61.22 -3.36
C THR A 21 -19.93 60.72 -3.68
N GLY A 22 -18.87 61.37 -3.18
CA GLY A 22 -17.48 60.99 -3.42
C GLY A 22 -16.86 59.95 -2.47
N CYS A 23 -17.54 59.55 -1.40
CA CYS A 23 -16.95 58.64 -0.39
C CYS A 23 -17.95 57.61 0.19
N GLY A 24 -18.85 57.09 -0.63
CA GLY A 24 -19.88 56.16 -0.17
C GLY A 24 -20.25 55.12 -1.21
N SER A 25 -19.27 54.35 -1.72
CA SER A 25 -19.62 53.06 -2.32
C SER A 25 -19.95 52.10 -1.18
N SER A 26 -21.18 51.60 -1.20
CA SER A 26 -21.78 50.64 -0.25
C SER A 26 -21.13 49.24 -0.25
N ASN A 27 -19.85 49.15 -0.64
CA ASN A 27 -19.03 47.95 -0.56
C ASN A 27 -17.92 48.07 0.51
N LYS A 28 -17.80 49.22 1.20
CA LYS A 28 -16.75 49.45 2.22
C LYS A 28 -17.15 49.03 3.64
N GLU A 29 -18.44 48.97 3.95
CA GLU A 29 -18.90 48.44 5.22
C GLU A 29 -19.34 47.00 5.01
N GLY A 30 -18.37 46.09 5.18
CA GLY A 30 -18.56 44.66 5.06
C GLY A 30 -19.74 44.19 5.92
N SER A 31 -20.43 43.15 5.46
CA SER A 31 -21.47 42.50 6.24
C SER A 31 -20.90 42.04 7.60
N ALA A 32 -21.76 41.79 8.60
CA ALA A 32 -21.33 41.26 9.89
C ALA A 32 -20.66 39.87 9.79
N SER A 33 -20.62 39.27 8.59
CA SER A 33 -19.87 38.06 8.27
C SER A 33 -18.46 38.44 7.80
N LEU A 34 -17.44 38.01 8.54
CA LEU A 34 -16.01 38.17 8.22
C LEU A 34 -15.60 37.58 6.84
N ASN A 35 -16.50 36.86 6.17
CA ASN A 35 -16.27 36.25 4.87
C ASN A 35 -16.64 37.15 3.67
N ASP A 36 -17.29 38.30 3.89
CA ASP A 36 -17.81 39.15 2.80
C ASP A 36 -16.98 40.44 2.58
N VAL A 37 -15.75 40.51 3.12
CA VAL A 37 -14.86 41.67 2.94
C VAL A 37 -14.11 41.53 1.62
N ALA A 38 -14.08 42.60 0.82
CA ALA A 38 -13.40 42.63 -0.47
C ALA A 38 -11.89 42.33 -0.33
N THR A 39 -11.37 41.46 -1.21
CA THR A 39 -9.96 41.12 -1.33
C THR A 39 -9.21 42.20 -2.13
N VAL A 40 -7.95 42.45 -1.78
CA VAL A 40 -7.05 43.40 -2.49
C VAL A 40 -6.05 42.71 -3.40
N GLY A 41 -5.91 41.39 -3.27
CA GLY A 41 -4.99 40.55 -4.04
C GLY A 41 -3.54 40.63 -3.57
N ASP A 42 -2.76 39.65 -4.01
CA ASP A 42 -1.38 39.41 -3.52
C ASP A 42 -0.42 40.56 -3.75
N THR A 43 -0.59 41.34 -4.82
CA THR A 43 0.33 42.42 -5.18
C THR A 43 0.50 43.43 -4.05
N VAL A 44 -0.60 43.78 -3.37
CA VAL A 44 -0.58 44.75 -2.27
C VAL A 44 0.09 44.13 -1.04
N CYS A 45 -0.24 42.88 -0.71
CA CYS A 45 0.38 42.16 0.40
C CYS A 45 1.89 42.01 0.19
N ILE A 46 2.33 41.59 -1.00
CA ILE A 46 3.74 41.43 -1.38
C ILE A 46 4.50 42.76 -1.26
N GLN A 47 3.90 43.87 -1.69
CA GLN A 47 4.55 45.18 -1.66
C GLN A 47 4.85 45.66 -0.23
N CYS A 48 3.92 45.42 0.71
CA CYS A 48 4.10 45.81 2.10
C CYS A 48 4.86 44.77 2.91
N HIS A 49 4.77 43.49 2.55
CA HIS A 49 5.39 42.41 3.31
C HIS A 49 6.76 41.95 2.80
N GLY A 50 7.13 42.28 1.57
CA GLY A 50 8.41 41.93 0.98
C GLY A 50 9.58 42.77 1.50
N GLY A 51 10.73 42.13 1.69
CA GLY A 51 12.03 42.74 1.99
C GLY A 51 12.34 42.95 3.47
N SER A 52 11.38 42.76 4.39
CA SER A 52 11.61 43.03 5.83
C SER A 52 10.82 42.16 6.81
N ASN A 53 9.88 41.31 6.36
CA ASN A 53 9.17 40.37 7.22
C ASN A 53 9.80 38.99 7.14
N ALA A 54 10.95 38.87 7.80
CA ALA A 54 11.60 37.58 7.97
C ALA A 54 10.77 36.67 8.89
N ASP A 55 10.67 35.40 8.55
CA ASP A 55 10.24 34.38 9.49
C ASP A 55 11.19 34.34 10.69
N SER A 56 10.63 34.29 11.89
CA SER A 56 11.42 34.38 13.12
C SER A 56 12.33 33.17 13.36
N VAL A 57 12.00 32.03 12.74
CA VAL A 57 12.80 30.81 12.84
C VAL A 57 13.80 30.76 11.69
N THR A 58 13.33 30.92 10.45
CA THR A 58 14.15 30.68 9.25
C THR A 58 14.99 31.89 8.83
N GLY A 59 14.55 33.10 9.20
CA GLY A 59 15.14 34.35 8.73
C GLY A 59 14.89 34.65 7.25
N GLU A 60 14.17 33.79 6.52
CA GLU A 60 13.76 34.03 5.15
C GLU A 60 12.57 34.96 5.10
N ASP A 61 12.49 35.75 4.03
CA ASP A 61 11.32 36.58 3.77
C ASP A 61 10.07 35.71 3.55
N LYS A 62 9.01 35.97 4.31
CA LYS A 62 7.77 35.16 4.26
C LYS A 62 7.09 35.20 2.90
N VAL A 63 7.22 36.29 2.15
CA VAL A 63 6.68 36.40 0.78
C VAL A 63 7.47 35.49 -0.16
N VAL A 64 8.78 35.40 0.01
CA VAL A 64 9.62 34.47 -0.76
C VAL A 64 9.23 33.01 -0.46
N GLU A 65 9.03 32.66 0.82
CA GLU A 65 8.54 31.31 1.20
C GLU A 65 7.16 31.00 0.60
N TYR A 66 6.23 31.97 0.62
CA TYR A 66 4.91 31.85 0.00
C TYR A 66 5.00 31.63 -1.51
N GLN A 67 5.73 32.49 -2.22
CA GLN A 67 5.86 32.43 -3.68
C GLN A 67 6.55 31.15 -4.17
N ARG A 68 7.47 30.60 -3.37
CA ARG A 68 8.24 29.39 -3.74
C ARG A 68 7.39 28.12 -3.73
N SER A 69 6.39 28.04 -2.87
CA SER A 69 5.77 26.78 -2.49
C SER A 69 4.24 26.78 -2.48
N SER A 70 3.58 27.94 -2.58
CA SER A 70 2.14 27.98 -2.37
C SER A 70 1.36 27.33 -3.52
N PRO A 71 0.48 26.34 -3.24
CA PRO A 71 -0.51 25.89 -4.21
C PRO A 71 -1.61 26.95 -4.45
N HIS A 72 -1.63 28.03 -3.67
CA HIS A 72 -2.55 29.17 -3.83
C HIS A 72 -1.95 30.31 -4.67
N LEU A 73 -0.73 30.11 -5.20
CA LEU A 73 -0.09 31.09 -6.07
C LEU A 73 -0.91 31.23 -7.36
N GLY A 74 -1.56 32.38 -7.54
CA GLY A 74 -2.42 32.65 -8.71
C GLY A 74 -3.90 32.25 -8.52
N ASP A 75 -4.29 31.72 -7.36
CA ASP A 75 -5.71 31.63 -7.00
C ASP A 75 -6.28 33.04 -6.72
N PRO A 76 -7.58 33.30 -6.95
CA PRO A 76 -8.18 34.62 -6.75
C PRO A 76 -8.07 35.21 -5.34
N GLY A 77 -7.70 34.40 -4.34
CA GLY A 77 -7.59 34.81 -2.94
C GLY A 77 -6.16 34.91 -2.37
N GLY A 78 -5.16 34.27 -2.98
CA GLY A 78 -3.75 34.29 -2.56
C GLY A 78 -3.46 34.37 -1.04
N CYS A 79 -2.65 35.33 -0.56
CA CYS A 79 -2.36 35.58 0.86
C CYS A 79 -3.64 35.75 1.70
N GLU A 80 -4.66 36.38 1.14
CA GLU A 80 -5.96 36.63 1.80
C GLU A 80 -6.80 35.35 1.96
N ALA A 81 -6.46 34.25 1.26
CA ALA A 81 -7.07 32.95 1.51
C ALA A 81 -6.78 32.46 2.95
N CYS A 82 -5.55 32.68 3.42
CA CYS A 82 -5.13 32.32 4.77
C CYS A 82 -5.50 33.39 5.80
N HIS A 83 -5.25 34.66 5.48
CA HIS A 83 -5.40 35.79 6.40
C HIS A 83 -6.84 36.33 6.51
N GLY A 84 -7.70 35.99 5.55
CA GLY A 84 -9.01 36.60 5.35
C GLY A 84 -8.91 37.97 4.68
N GLY A 85 -10.02 38.42 4.08
CA GLY A 85 -10.15 39.81 3.64
C GLY A 85 -10.20 40.75 4.84
N GLY A 86 -9.49 41.87 4.79
CA GLY A 86 -9.46 42.85 5.87
C GLY A 86 -9.40 44.26 5.31
N ALA A 87 -10.29 45.13 5.77
CA ALA A 87 -10.34 46.51 5.27
C ALA A 87 -9.18 47.40 5.80
N GLN A 88 -8.27 46.88 6.63
CA GLN A 88 -6.98 47.50 7.01
C GLN A 88 -6.02 47.68 5.83
N HIS A 89 -6.24 46.98 4.71
CA HIS A 89 -5.58 47.30 3.43
C HIS A 89 -6.05 48.66 2.84
N TYR A 90 -7.16 49.21 3.36
CA TYR A 90 -7.74 50.52 3.00
C TYR A 90 -8.07 51.42 4.23
N GLY A 91 -7.56 51.10 5.42
CA GLY A 91 -7.72 51.92 6.63
C GLY A 91 -9.00 51.71 7.46
N VAL A 92 -9.70 50.57 7.35
CA VAL A 92 -10.92 50.26 8.13
C VAL A 92 -10.87 48.86 8.75
N GLY A 93 -10.89 48.74 10.09
CA GLY A 93 -11.04 47.45 10.80
C GLY A 93 -9.84 46.47 10.74
N PRO A 94 -9.71 45.54 11.71
CA PRO A 94 -8.59 44.60 11.78
C PRO A 94 -8.61 43.51 10.70
N ILE A 95 -7.44 43.08 10.21
CA ILE A 95 -7.30 41.81 9.46
C ILE A 95 -7.81 40.66 10.35
N PRO A 96 -8.70 39.77 9.87
CA PRO A 96 -9.32 38.75 10.71
C PRO A 96 -8.33 37.73 11.29
N TYR A 97 -7.35 37.30 10.48
CA TYR A 97 -6.32 36.35 10.87
C TYR A 97 -4.94 36.94 10.57
N PRO A 98 -4.45 37.90 11.37
CA PRO A 98 -3.15 38.54 11.13
C PRO A 98 -1.98 37.56 11.30
N SER A 99 -2.18 36.49 12.07
CA SER A 99 -1.28 35.35 12.19
C SER A 99 -2.09 34.05 12.09
N PRO A 100 -2.32 33.52 10.88
CA PRO A 100 -3.02 32.26 10.67
C PRO A 100 -2.31 31.15 11.44
N ASP A 101 -3.03 30.49 12.33
CA ASP A 101 -2.52 29.35 13.09
C ASP A 101 -2.99 28.03 12.47
N VAL A 102 -2.67 26.92 13.14
CA VAL A 102 -3.09 25.59 12.70
C VAL A 102 -4.62 25.49 12.62
N ALA A 103 -5.37 26.16 13.50
CA ALA A 103 -6.82 26.16 13.47
C ALA A 103 -7.36 26.84 12.19
N ARG A 104 -6.70 27.90 11.71
CA ARG A 104 -7.05 28.49 10.42
C ARG A 104 -6.84 27.51 9.27
N CYS A 105 -5.69 26.83 9.22
CA CYS A 105 -5.43 25.80 8.19
C CYS A 105 -6.47 24.68 8.23
N GLN A 106 -6.86 24.22 9.44
CA GLN A 106 -7.88 23.18 9.63
C GLN A 106 -9.20 23.51 8.95
N THR A 107 -9.66 24.76 9.05
CA THR A 107 -10.98 25.17 8.51
C THR A 107 -11.12 24.89 7.01
N CYS A 108 -10.02 24.89 6.27
CA CYS A 108 -10.01 24.65 4.83
C CYS A 108 -9.45 23.28 4.44
N HIS A 109 -8.50 22.74 5.21
CA HIS A 109 -7.78 21.51 4.85
C HIS A 109 -8.38 20.22 5.45
N ASP A 110 -9.01 20.28 6.63
CA ASP A 110 -9.55 19.08 7.27
C ASP A 110 -10.69 18.48 6.43
N GLY A 111 -10.50 17.24 5.97
CA GLY A 111 -11.53 16.48 5.25
C GLY A 111 -11.80 16.90 3.80
N LYS A 112 -11.20 18.00 3.29
CA LYS A 112 -11.38 18.50 1.91
C LYS A 112 -10.16 18.29 1.01
N THR A 113 -9.05 19.00 1.27
CA THR A 113 -7.79 18.93 0.50
C THR A 113 -6.73 18.06 1.17
N ALA A 114 -6.85 17.84 2.47
CA ALA A 114 -6.07 16.88 3.24
C ALA A 114 -7.00 15.89 3.96
N PRO A 115 -7.69 14.97 3.25
CA PRO A 115 -8.59 14.00 3.89
C PRO A 115 -7.89 13.09 4.91
N ILE A 116 -6.56 13.10 4.94
CA ILE A 116 -5.69 12.09 5.55
C ILE A 116 -4.79 12.72 6.61
N THR A 117 -4.29 13.94 6.37
CA THR A 117 -3.55 14.76 7.34
C THR A 117 -4.45 15.82 7.96
N SER A 118 -5.62 15.39 8.48
CA SER A 118 -6.43 16.28 9.30
C SER A 118 -5.64 16.65 10.55
N ALA A 119 -5.88 17.84 11.11
CA ALA A 119 -5.17 18.21 12.31
C ALA A 119 -5.49 17.31 13.49
N GLN A 120 -6.65 16.63 13.50
CA GLN A 120 -6.94 15.58 14.47
C GLN A 120 -5.93 14.43 14.38
N ASN A 121 -5.59 13.99 13.16
CA ASN A 121 -4.64 12.89 13.00
C ASN A 121 -3.21 13.35 13.37
N TYR A 122 -2.81 14.57 13.00
CA TYR A 122 -1.56 15.17 13.50
C TYR A 122 -1.56 15.27 15.02
N ALA A 123 -2.65 15.72 15.65
CA ALA A 123 -2.76 15.85 17.10
C ALA A 123 -2.54 14.51 17.83
N SER A 124 -2.96 13.40 17.22
CA SER A 124 -2.77 12.04 17.75
C SER A 124 -1.38 11.43 17.52
N SER A 125 -0.48 12.17 16.86
CA SER A 125 0.83 11.69 16.44
C SER A 125 1.92 11.80 17.51
N GLN A 126 3.09 11.21 17.23
CA GLN A 126 4.31 11.47 18.00
C GLN A 126 5.00 12.80 17.63
N HIS A 127 4.60 13.44 16.53
CA HIS A 127 5.17 14.73 16.13
C HIS A 127 4.74 15.87 17.08
N THR A 128 3.61 15.73 17.78
CA THR A 128 3.21 16.67 18.85
C THR A 128 4.00 16.49 20.15
N ASN A 129 4.83 15.45 20.25
CA ASN A 129 5.59 15.16 21.45
C ASN A 129 6.95 15.87 21.45
N LEU A 130 7.09 16.87 22.31
CA LEU A 130 8.36 17.58 22.54
C LEU A 130 9.27 16.82 23.54
N ALA A 131 9.56 15.55 23.26
CA ALA A 131 10.33 14.68 24.15
C ALA A 131 11.84 15.00 24.18
N HIS A 132 12.37 15.68 23.15
CA HIS A 132 13.81 15.88 22.99
C HIS A 132 14.15 17.32 22.65
N GLN A 133 14.71 18.05 23.62
CA GLN A 133 15.05 19.48 23.53
C GLN A 133 16.56 19.75 23.72
N SER A 134 17.40 18.71 23.65
CA SER A 134 18.85 18.82 23.85
C SER A 134 19.64 17.97 22.86
N GLY A 135 20.87 18.38 22.59
CA GLY A 135 21.83 17.64 21.76
C GLY A 135 21.41 17.46 20.30
N VAL A 136 21.83 16.35 19.69
CA VAL A 136 21.56 16.01 18.29
C VAL A 136 20.09 15.72 17.99
N CYS A 137 19.31 15.40 19.02
CA CYS A 137 17.90 15.02 18.87
C CYS A 137 17.02 16.20 18.45
N ILE A 138 17.41 17.43 18.81
CA ILE A 138 16.69 18.67 18.46
C ILE A 138 16.44 18.77 16.96
N ARG A 139 17.42 18.32 16.16
CA ARG A 139 17.35 18.33 14.71
C ARG A 139 16.09 17.69 14.14
N CYS A 140 15.61 16.60 14.73
CA CYS A 140 14.49 15.83 14.19
C CYS A 140 13.24 15.89 15.07
N HIS A 141 13.37 16.33 16.32
CA HIS A 141 12.31 16.28 17.33
C HIS A 141 11.78 17.65 17.77
N THR A 142 12.27 18.72 17.16
CA THR A 142 11.75 20.08 17.35
C THR A 142 11.49 20.71 15.99
N ASN A 143 10.50 21.58 15.93
CA ASN A 143 10.20 22.36 14.73
C ASN A 143 11.41 23.18 14.29
N GLU A 144 12.01 23.94 15.21
CA GLU A 144 13.11 24.85 14.93
C GLU A 144 14.35 24.09 14.44
N GLY A 145 14.66 22.96 15.07
CA GLY A 145 15.80 22.13 14.67
C GLY A 145 15.63 21.50 13.29
N ALA A 146 14.44 20.99 12.99
CA ALA A 146 14.13 20.38 11.69
C ALA A 146 14.17 21.43 10.58
N LEU A 147 13.55 22.58 10.79
CA LEU A 147 13.56 23.72 9.87
C LEU A 147 14.97 24.15 9.53
N LEU A 148 15.74 24.53 10.55
CA LEU A 148 17.06 25.11 10.37
C LEU A 148 18.03 24.10 9.77
N SER A 149 17.98 22.83 10.19
CA SER A 149 18.85 21.80 9.63
C SER A 149 18.57 21.52 8.15
N ASN A 150 17.29 21.48 7.75
CA ASN A 150 16.89 21.30 6.36
C ASN A 150 17.32 22.48 5.50
N MET A 151 17.24 23.71 6.01
CA MET A 151 17.57 24.93 5.25
C MET A 151 19.07 25.19 5.09
N VAL A 152 19.85 24.97 6.15
CA VAL A 152 21.29 25.27 6.11
C VAL A 152 22.11 24.14 5.47
N GLY A 153 21.46 23.08 5.00
CA GLY A 153 22.09 22.01 4.24
C GLY A 153 22.72 20.91 5.08
N LEU A 154 22.23 20.67 6.31
CA LEU A 154 22.78 19.64 7.20
C LEU A 154 22.29 18.23 6.86
N THR A 155 21.51 18.10 5.80
CA THR A 155 20.97 16.83 5.34
C THR A 155 21.78 16.32 4.15
N GLY A 156 22.18 15.05 4.20
CA GLY A 156 22.78 14.34 3.07
C GLY A 156 24.10 14.88 2.50
N GLY A 157 24.99 15.49 3.28
CA GLY A 157 26.28 15.97 2.78
C GLY A 157 27.16 14.90 2.12
N ASP A 158 28.18 15.33 1.37
CA ASP A 158 29.20 14.48 0.72
C ASP A 158 30.12 13.83 1.77
N ILE A 159 29.62 12.78 2.43
CA ILE A 159 30.39 12.02 3.40
C ILE A 159 31.27 11.05 2.60
N THR A 160 32.44 11.50 2.14
CA THR A 160 33.42 10.60 1.55
C THR A 160 33.86 9.59 2.62
N PRO A 161 33.66 8.27 2.42
CA PRO A 161 34.09 7.24 3.33
C PRO A 161 35.59 6.98 3.11
N THR A 162 36.45 7.93 3.45
CA THR A 162 37.90 7.71 3.46
C THR A 162 38.36 7.49 4.89
N GLY A 163 38.25 6.24 5.35
CA GLY A 163 39.22 5.57 6.24
C GLY A 163 39.45 6.12 7.66
N GLY A 164 38.74 7.14 8.12
CA GLY A 164 38.88 7.67 9.47
C GLY A 164 37.88 7.04 10.43
N THR A 165 38.36 6.34 11.46
CA THR A 165 37.59 6.02 12.65
C THR A 165 36.89 7.27 13.15
N TYR A 166 35.56 7.33 13.04
CA TYR A 166 34.76 8.46 13.52
C TYR A 166 34.75 8.44 15.05
N SER A 167 35.78 9.01 15.67
CA SER A 167 35.91 9.16 17.11
C SER A 167 35.01 10.28 17.63
N GLY A 168 33.69 10.08 17.62
CA GLY A 168 32.74 10.81 18.48
C GLY A 168 32.69 12.34 18.36
N GLN A 169 33.41 12.96 17.44
CA GLN A 169 33.47 14.42 17.28
C GLN A 169 33.23 14.82 15.82
N SER A 170 32.28 15.74 15.62
CA SER A 170 32.27 16.77 14.56
C SER A 170 31.36 16.64 13.31
N PHE A 171 30.24 15.93 13.38
CA PHE A 171 28.97 16.53 12.89
C PHE A 171 28.35 17.41 13.98
N TYR A 172 28.58 17.02 15.25
CA TYR A 172 28.07 17.61 16.48
C TYR A 172 28.43 19.09 16.68
N ASN A 173 29.61 19.55 16.21
CA ASN A 173 30.20 20.81 16.71
C ASN A 173 30.36 21.93 15.67
N ARG A 174 30.25 21.66 14.35
CA ARG A 174 30.44 22.70 13.33
C ARG A 174 29.22 23.56 13.06
N ASN A 175 28.01 23.07 13.35
CA ASN A 175 26.77 23.73 12.93
C ASN A 175 25.74 23.98 14.04
N ILE A 176 25.86 23.32 15.21
CA ILE A 176 25.07 23.68 16.41
C ILE A 176 25.44 25.10 16.87
N GLY A 177 26.71 25.54 16.69
CA GLY A 177 27.13 26.91 17.00
C GLY A 177 26.74 27.99 15.98
N LYS A 178 26.10 27.62 14.84
CA LYS A 178 25.61 28.58 13.83
C LYS A 178 24.12 28.88 13.94
N VAL A 179 23.40 28.10 14.73
CA VAL A 179 22.01 28.35 15.11
C VAL A 179 22.05 28.85 16.55
N SER A 180 21.65 30.10 16.79
CA SER A 180 21.54 30.59 18.17
C SER A 180 20.28 29.97 18.79
N TRP A 181 20.47 29.02 19.71
CA TRP A 181 19.41 28.24 20.34
C TRP A 181 18.78 28.95 21.56
N GLY A 182 18.47 30.24 21.44
CA GLY A 182 17.78 31.02 22.46
C GLY A 182 16.25 30.90 22.41
N TYR A 183 15.73 29.92 21.66
CA TYR A 183 14.30 29.73 21.42
C TYR A 183 13.67 28.80 22.46
N ALA A 184 12.40 29.04 22.79
CA ALA A 184 11.55 27.98 23.32
C ALA A 184 11.27 26.99 22.18
N TYR A 185 11.74 25.75 22.32
CA TYR A 185 11.49 24.72 21.32
C TYR A 185 10.02 24.37 21.25
N THR A 186 9.54 24.13 20.04
CA THR A 186 8.18 23.64 19.83
C THR A 186 8.21 22.25 19.20
N ALA A 187 7.16 21.48 19.46
CA ALA A 187 6.99 20.19 18.83
C ALA A 187 6.91 20.35 17.29
N ILE A 188 7.28 19.29 16.57
CA ILE A 188 7.14 19.24 15.11
C ILE A 188 5.70 19.61 14.75
N ASN A 189 5.51 20.58 13.85
CA ASN A 189 4.20 21.14 13.54
C ASN A 189 4.06 21.41 12.03
N CYS A 190 2.95 22.02 11.62
CA CYS A 190 2.69 22.32 10.21
C CYS A 190 3.83 23.11 9.55
N GLN A 191 4.43 24.09 10.24
CA GLN A 191 5.54 24.88 9.72
C GLN A 191 6.80 24.05 9.48
N THR A 192 6.98 22.96 10.23
CA THR A 192 8.11 22.05 10.03
C THR A 192 8.07 21.45 8.62
N CYS A 193 6.87 21.04 8.19
CA CYS A 193 6.66 20.36 6.92
C CYS A 193 6.32 21.31 5.79
N HIS A 194 5.69 22.44 6.09
CA HIS A 194 5.17 23.39 5.12
C HIS A 194 5.86 24.76 5.23
N GLU A 195 6.10 25.37 4.08
CA GLU A 195 6.52 26.78 4.00
C GLU A 195 5.30 27.72 4.13
N HIS A 196 5.53 29.05 4.24
CA HIS A 196 4.48 30.07 4.39
C HIS A 196 3.46 30.19 3.22
N GLY A 197 3.40 29.20 2.34
CA GLY A 197 2.39 29.02 1.31
C GLY A 197 1.58 27.74 1.43
N ALA A 198 1.77 26.92 2.46
CA ALA A 198 1.21 25.56 2.61
C ALA A 198 1.81 24.48 1.69
N GLY A 199 2.78 24.80 0.83
CA GLY A 199 3.54 23.78 0.09
C GLY A 199 4.58 23.08 0.97
N LEU A 200 4.93 21.84 0.61
CA LEU A 200 5.96 21.08 1.33
C LEU A 200 7.33 21.74 1.20
N ARG A 201 8.03 21.86 2.33
CA ARG A 201 9.33 22.52 2.43
C ARG A 201 10.42 21.81 1.63
N SER A 202 11.25 22.59 0.97
CA SER A 202 12.46 22.09 0.31
C SER A 202 13.55 21.75 1.35
N VAL A 203 14.23 20.61 1.15
CA VAL A 203 15.38 20.21 1.98
C VAL A 203 16.66 20.44 1.21
N TYR A 204 17.71 20.95 1.86
CA TYR A 204 18.99 21.25 1.24
C TYR A 204 20.11 20.34 1.79
N ALA A 205 21.16 20.22 0.99
CA ALA A 205 22.44 19.58 1.33
C ALA A 205 23.60 20.54 1.03
N LEU A 206 24.69 20.43 1.80
CA LEU A 206 25.95 21.07 1.49
C LEU A 206 26.79 20.18 0.56
N TYR A 207 27.10 20.70 -0.63
CA TYR A 207 28.00 20.14 -1.63
C TYR A 207 29.19 21.10 -1.77
N SER A 208 30.36 20.70 -1.26
CA SER A 208 31.65 21.43 -1.26
C SER A 208 32.00 22.24 0.01
N THR A 209 33.32 22.38 0.22
CA THR A 209 34.02 23.08 1.33
C THR A 209 34.00 24.61 1.22
N VAL A 210 33.17 25.19 0.35
CA VAL A 210 33.16 26.64 0.11
C VAL A 210 32.48 27.38 1.27
N SER A 211 33.16 28.37 1.85
CA SER A 211 32.63 29.19 2.94
C SER A 211 31.71 30.31 2.41
N GLY A 212 30.48 30.35 2.91
CA GLY A 212 29.47 31.39 2.64
C GLY A 212 28.09 30.92 3.12
N ARG A 213 27.15 31.84 3.40
CA ARG A 213 25.80 31.45 3.85
C ARG A 213 25.04 30.65 2.79
N ASP A 214 25.33 30.87 1.51
CA ASP A 214 24.69 30.19 0.36
C ASP A 214 25.68 29.56 -0.64
N ALA A 215 26.99 29.71 -0.41
CA ALA A 215 28.01 29.03 -1.22
C ALA A 215 28.02 27.53 -0.87
N GLY A 216 27.78 26.67 -1.86
CA GLY A 216 27.82 25.21 -1.69
C GLY A 216 26.52 24.55 -1.23
N LYS A 217 25.37 25.24 -1.24
CA LYS A 217 24.06 24.59 -1.01
C LYS A 217 23.46 24.07 -2.31
N THR A 218 22.81 22.92 -2.22
CA THR A 218 22.02 22.33 -3.30
C THR A 218 20.77 21.67 -2.74
N VAL A 219 19.70 21.59 -3.55
CA VAL A 219 18.45 20.93 -3.13
C VAL A 219 18.75 19.46 -2.91
N TRP A 220 18.58 18.99 -1.68
CA TRP A 220 18.74 17.59 -1.34
C TRP A 220 17.56 16.80 -1.91
N ASN A 221 17.85 15.92 -2.87
CA ASN A 221 16.81 15.18 -3.57
C ASN A 221 17.19 13.69 -3.73
N PRO A 222 17.15 12.92 -2.63
CA PRO A 222 17.42 11.47 -2.66
C PRO A 222 16.33 10.68 -3.42
N SER A 223 15.25 11.33 -3.85
CA SER A 223 14.27 10.72 -4.74
C SER A 223 14.74 10.65 -6.20
N LYS A 224 15.77 11.40 -6.61
CA LYS A 224 16.31 11.31 -7.98
C LYS A 224 17.00 9.97 -8.23
N ALA A 225 16.65 9.34 -9.36
CA ALA A 225 17.50 8.31 -9.95
C ALA A 225 18.82 8.95 -10.39
N ALA A 226 19.93 8.25 -10.20
CA ALA A 226 21.29 8.76 -10.34
C ALA A 226 21.56 9.58 -11.63
N ALA A 227 22.33 10.65 -11.45
CA ALA A 227 23.02 11.54 -12.40
C ALA A 227 22.78 11.33 -13.90
N GLY A 228 22.19 12.35 -14.55
CA GLY A 228 22.13 12.43 -16.01
C GLY A 228 21.42 13.65 -16.60
N SER A 229 20.59 14.38 -15.85
CA SER A 229 19.94 15.60 -16.37
C SER A 229 20.81 16.84 -16.15
N PRO A 230 21.35 17.50 -17.21
CA PRO A 230 22.22 18.66 -17.08
C PRO A 230 21.45 19.98 -16.94
N THR A 231 20.11 19.97 -16.98
CA THR A 231 19.33 21.20 -17.01
C THR A 231 19.07 21.71 -15.60
N GLY A 232 19.71 22.83 -15.26
CA GLY A 232 19.62 23.52 -13.96
C GLY A 232 18.25 24.11 -13.61
N ASP A 233 17.15 23.54 -14.08
CA ASP A 233 15.82 23.84 -13.57
C ASP A 233 15.58 23.04 -12.28
N ARG A 234 15.95 23.66 -11.16
CA ARG A 234 15.84 23.09 -9.81
C ARG A 234 14.41 23.20 -9.24
N GLN A 235 13.45 23.71 -10.01
CA GLN A 235 12.09 24.02 -9.55
C GLN A 235 11.01 23.07 -10.13
N ALA A 236 11.28 22.41 -11.26
CA ALA A 236 10.29 21.55 -11.91
C ALA A 236 10.05 20.18 -11.20
N ASP A 237 10.97 19.72 -10.36
CA ASP A 237 10.92 18.38 -9.70
C ASP A 237 10.26 18.40 -8.31
N ASN A 238 9.62 19.51 -7.91
CA ASN A 238 9.06 19.79 -6.57
C ASN A 238 7.92 18.85 -6.10
N LYS A 239 7.58 17.81 -6.87
CA LYS A 239 6.49 16.87 -6.54
C LYS A 239 6.89 15.74 -5.58
N ASN A 240 8.19 15.58 -5.27
CA ASN A 240 8.70 14.58 -4.32
C ASN A 240 9.23 15.16 -2.99
N ASN A 241 8.83 16.39 -2.62
CA ASN A 241 9.26 17.04 -1.37
C ASN A 241 8.93 16.23 -0.12
N GLN A 242 7.91 15.37 -0.19
CA GLN A 242 7.51 14.52 0.93
C GLN A 242 8.56 13.44 1.28
N PHE A 243 9.06 12.70 0.28
CA PHE A 243 10.11 11.69 0.52
C PHE A 243 11.34 12.35 1.12
N ASN A 244 11.77 13.46 0.51
CA ASN A 244 12.94 14.20 0.92
C ASN A 244 12.74 14.70 2.36
N LEU A 245 11.61 15.34 2.67
CA LEU A 245 11.33 15.80 4.03
C LEU A 245 11.33 14.68 5.08
N CYS A 246 10.57 13.60 4.87
CA CYS A 246 10.49 12.50 5.85
C CYS A 246 11.86 11.83 6.04
N THR A 247 12.59 11.59 4.94
CA THR A 247 13.90 10.93 5.01
C THR A 247 14.98 11.83 5.61
N SER A 248 14.82 13.15 5.63
CA SER A 248 15.79 14.04 6.29
C SER A 248 15.93 13.78 7.79
N CYS A 249 14.84 13.28 8.40
CA CYS A 249 14.78 12.93 9.82
C CYS A 249 14.83 11.42 10.07
N HIS A 250 14.15 10.62 9.26
CA HIS A 250 13.95 9.18 9.52
C HIS A 250 14.92 8.26 8.76
N ASN A 251 15.63 8.77 7.74
CA ASN A 251 16.58 8.00 6.93
C ASN A 251 17.46 8.90 6.05
N MET A 252 18.59 9.33 6.58
CA MET A 252 19.47 10.19 5.82
C MET A 252 20.19 9.40 4.72
N TYR A 253 19.89 9.75 3.47
CA TYR A 253 20.69 9.42 2.30
C TYR A 253 21.78 10.48 2.07
N ASP A 254 22.84 10.10 1.37
CA ASP A 254 23.79 11.05 0.83
C ASP A 254 23.14 11.93 -0.25
N TYR A 255 23.86 12.96 -0.68
CA TYR A 255 23.34 13.92 -1.65
C TYR A 255 23.03 13.26 -2.99
N SER A 256 23.79 12.22 -3.34
CA SER A 256 23.58 11.44 -4.55
C SER A 256 22.38 10.50 -4.49
N GLY A 257 21.72 10.36 -3.32
CA GLY A 257 20.65 9.40 -3.09
C GLY A 257 21.08 7.93 -3.19
N THR A 258 22.40 7.68 -3.25
CA THR A 258 23.00 6.38 -3.58
C THR A 258 23.57 5.67 -2.34
N ASN A 259 23.62 6.33 -1.19
CA ASN A 259 24.10 5.73 0.04
C ASN A 259 23.19 6.10 1.22
N VAL A 260 22.77 5.11 2.00
CA VAL A 260 22.19 5.36 3.31
C VAL A 260 23.33 5.74 4.24
N LEU A 261 23.27 6.94 4.78
CA LEU A 261 24.26 7.46 5.71
C LEU A 261 24.00 6.96 7.13
N TYR A 262 22.74 6.69 7.49
CA TYR A 262 22.35 6.28 8.84
C TYR A 262 21.27 5.19 8.82
N SER A 263 21.53 4.04 9.46
CA SER A 263 20.55 2.96 9.62
C SER A 263 20.35 2.50 11.07
N GLY A 264 20.98 3.20 12.03
CA GLY A 264 20.79 2.94 13.46
C GLY A 264 21.68 1.85 14.05
N THR A 265 22.66 1.34 13.31
CA THR A 265 23.64 0.35 13.81
C THR A 265 24.96 0.44 13.05
N ALA A 266 26.07 0.32 13.78
CA ALA A 266 27.42 0.31 13.22
C ALA A 266 27.73 -0.95 12.39
N ALA A 267 27.07 -2.08 12.67
CA ALA A 267 27.31 -3.33 11.94
C ALA A 267 26.82 -3.31 10.49
N SER A 268 25.98 -2.33 10.14
CA SER A 268 25.55 -2.04 8.76
C SER A 268 26.56 -1.25 7.92
N GLY A 269 27.68 -0.83 8.51
CA GLY A 269 28.62 0.10 7.88
C GLY A 269 28.08 1.54 7.72
N THR A 270 26.91 1.85 8.29
CA THR A 270 26.32 3.20 8.32
C THR A 270 26.41 3.81 9.72
N LEU A 271 26.19 5.12 9.83
CA LEU A 271 26.20 5.83 11.11
C LEU A 271 24.94 5.55 11.94
N THR A 272 25.03 5.72 13.26
CA THR A 272 23.86 5.72 14.14
C THR A 272 23.25 7.12 14.17
N ALA A 273 21.98 7.25 13.76
CA ALA A 273 21.25 8.51 13.95
C ALA A 273 20.90 8.62 15.44
N GLY A 274 21.73 9.31 16.21
CA GLY A 274 21.55 9.41 17.67
C GLY A 274 21.51 8.03 18.35
N HIS A 275 20.48 7.83 19.21
CA HIS A 275 20.28 6.66 20.08
C HIS A 275 19.22 5.65 19.58
N HIS A 276 18.88 5.62 18.28
CA HIS A 276 17.81 4.76 17.75
C HIS A 276 18.19 3.28 17.52
N ASN A 277 19.34 2.82 18.05
CA ASN A 277 19.81 1.45 17.90
C ASN A 277 18.93 0.39 18.58
N THR A 278 18.00 0.81 19.44
CA THR A 278 17.13 -0.07 20.23
C THR A 278 15.73 -0.26 19.66
N SER A 279 15.39 0.43 18.58
CA SER A 279 14.02 0.54 18.08
C SER A 279 13.98 0.50 16.56
N TRP A 280 14.23 -0.68 15.99
CA TRP A 280 14.30 -0.91 14.54
C TRP A 280 13.11 -0.33 13.78
N TYR A 281 11.90 -0.49 14.32
CA TYR A 281 10.63 -0.01 13.75
C TYR A 281 10.52 1.52 13.64
N ARG A 282 11.47 2.30 14.16
CA ARG A 282 11.54 3.76 14.05
C ARG A 282 12.41 4.23 12.87
N LEU A 283 12.99 3.30 12.12
CA LEU A 283 13.96 3.58 11.06
C LEU A 283 13.43 3.05 9.72
N ILE A 284 13.30 3.92 8.72
CA ILE A 284 12.80 3.54 7.39
C ILE A 284 13.63 2.41 6.74
N PRO A 285 14.98 2.38 6.81
CA PRO A 285 15.78 1.29 6.21
C PRO A 285 15.43 -0.10 6.76
N SER A 286 14.91 -0.17 7.99
CA SER A 286 14.54 -1.45 8.62
C SER A 286 13.34 -2.09 7.98
N THR A 287 12.55 -1.33 7.22
CA THR A 287 11.31 -1.79 6.60
C THR A 287 11.27 -1.54 5.11
N HIS A 288 12.16 -0.69 4.58
CA HIS A 288 12.18 -0.28 3.18
C HIS A 288 13.54 -0.53 2.53
N LYS A 289 13.52 -0.96 1.28
CA LYS A 289 14.70 -1.19 0.45
C LYS A 289 14.49 -0.51 -0.89
N GLU A 290 15.23 0.56 -1.10
CA GLU A 290 15.00 1.49 -2.21
C GLU A 290 16.06 1.37 -3.30
N LYS A 291 15.68 1.71 -4.54
CA LYS A 291 16.64 1.97 -5.61
C LYS A 291 17.62 3.06 -5.18
N GLY A 292 18.91 2.74 -5.29
CA GLY A 292 20.00 3.60 -4.82
C GLY A 292 20.67 3.11 -3.54
N MET A 293 20.13 2.20 -2.72
CA MET A 293 20.85 1.71 -1.54
C MET A 293 22.06 0.81 -1.91
N THR A 294 23.23 1.39 -2.21
CA THR A 294 24.41 0.63 -2.70
C THR A 294 25.47 0.31 -1.65
N LYS A 295 25.65 1.14 -0.61
CA LYS A 295 26.65 0.94 0.48
C LYS A 295 26.06 0.79 1.88
N VAL A 296 24.98 0.05 2.02
CA VAL A 296 24.75 -0.57 3.32
C VAL A 296 25.63 -1.82 3.35
N THR A 297 26.84 -1.71 3.93
CA THR A 297 27.71 -2.85 4.23
C THR A 297 27.10 -3.65 5.39
N LEU A 298 25.85 -4.05 5.26
CA LEU A 298 25.32 -5.18 6.01
C LEU A 298 25.92 -6.45 5.38
N PRO A 299 25.98 -7.57 6.11
CA PRO A 299 26.35 -8.86 5.54
C PRO A 299 25.24 -9.38 4.60
N TYR A 300 24.89 -8.60 3.57
CA TYR A 300 24.19 -9.07 2.38
C TYR A 300 25.15 -9.79 1.42
N ALA A 301 26.39 -10.06 1.85
CA ALA A 301 27.37 -10.88 1.14
C ALA A 301 26.82 -12.28 0.79
N ASN A 302 25.80 -12.77 1.51
CA ASN A 302 25.08 -14.00 1.16
C ASN A 302 23.87 -13.83 0.23
N MET A 303 23.49 -12.60 -0.15
CA MET A 303 22.56 -12.34 -1.27
C MET A 303 23.34 -12.23 -2.59
N SER A 304 24.36 -13.08 -2.75
CA SER A 304 25.16 -13.10 -3.97
C SER A 304 24.25 -13.46 -5.14
N SER A 305 24.43 -12.70 -6.19
CA SER A 305 23.73 -12.71 -7.47
C SER A 305 23.95 -14.00 -8.25
N SER A 306 23.58 -15.16 -7.71
CA SER A 306 23.42 -16.33 -8.59
C SER A 306 22.20 -16.06 -9.47
N ALA A 307 22.46 -15.56 -10.67
CA ALA A 307 21.50 -15.38 -11.75
C ALA A 307 20.94 -16.73 -12.27
N THR A 308 20.98 -17.77 -11.44
CA THR A 308 20.73 -19.17 -11.79
C THR A 308 19.88 -19.92 -10.75
N GLY A 309 19.42 -19.29 -9.66
CA GLY A 309 18.59 -19.97 -8.66
C GLY A 309 17.56 -19.05 -7.99
N THR A 310 16.28 -19.30 -8.31
CA THR A 310 15.00 -19.16 -7.57
C THR A 310 14.81 -18.27 -6.32
N ASN A 311 15.81 -17.68 -5.67
CA ASN A 311 15.64 -16.96 -4.41
C ASN A 311 15.35 -15.47 -4.60
N THR A 312 14.09 -15.18 -4.88
CA THR A 312 13.53 -13.84 -4.88
C THR A 312 13.08 -13.42 -3.48
N LEU A 313 14.03 -12.91 -2.69
CA LEU A 313 13.78 -12.53 -1.30
C LEU A 313 12.98 -11.22 -1.18
N ILE A 314 12.06 -11.18 -0.22
CA ILE A 314 11.37 -9.96 0.20
C ILE A 314 12.09 -9.44 1.43
N THR A 315 12.86 -8.37 1.27
CA THR A 315 13.76 -7.83 2.31
C THR A 315 13.26 -6.52 2.93
N GLY A 316 12.28 -5.90 2.27
CA GLY A 316 11.62 -4.68 2.67
C GLY A 316 10.55 -4.29 1.66
N TYR A 317 9.88 -3.18 1.92
CA TYR A 317 8.95 -2.52 1.00
C TYR A 317 9.71 -1.59 0.06
N VAL A 318 9.14 -1.32 -1.10
CA VAL A 318 9.65 -0.29 -2.00
C VAL A 318 8.72 0.91 -1.95
N ILE A 319 9.33 2.07 -1.79
CA ILE A 319 8.67 3.34 -1.88
C ILE A 319 8.65 3.72 -3.36
N ARG A 320 7.45 3.77 -3.94
CA ARG A 320 7.26 4.24 -5.32
C ARG A 320 7.65 5.72 -5.37
N LYS A 321 8.91 6.02 -5.69
CA LYS A 321 9.36 7.37 -6.07
C LYS A 321 8.80 7.61 -7.46
N VAL A 322 7.97 8.64 -7.67
CA VAL A 322 7.59 8.98 -9.06
C VAL A 322 8.87 9.22 -9.83
N ALA A 323 9.00 8.60 -11.00
CA ALA A 323 9.99 9.07 -11.96
C ALA A 323 9.67 10.54 -12.26
N PRO A 324 10.67 11.44 -12.27
CA PRO A 324 10.43 12.81 -12.70
C PRO A 324 9.81 12.75 -14.09
N THR A 325 8.69 13.45 -14.26
CA THR A 325 8.10 13.73 -15.55
C THR A 325 9.14 14.50 -16.37
N GLY A 326 9.96 13.78 -17.12
CA GLY A 326 10.63 14.39 -18.27
C GLY A 326 9.53 14.97 -19.13
N ALA A 327 9.56 16.29 -19.35
CA ALA A 327 8.67 16.93 -20.30
C ALA A 327 8.71 16.13 -21.60
N ALA A 328 7.58 15.50 -21.95
CA ALA A 328 7.40 15.00 -23.29
C ALA A 328 7.62 16.20 -24.20
N THR A 329 8.71 16.21 -24.97
CA THR A 329 8.76 17.06 -26.14
C THR A 329 7.59 16.64 -27.03
N ALA A 330 7.00 17.58 -27.78
CA ALA A 330 5.80 17.34 -28.58
C ALA A 330 5.89 16.16 -29.59
N ALA A 331 7.08 15.58 -29.77
CA ALA A 331 7.33 14.39 -30.59
C ALA A 331 7.01 13.05 -29.87
N ASP A 332 6.84 13.02 -28.54
CA ASP A 332 6.63 11.78 -27.75
C ASP A 332 5.23 11.68 -27.12
N ALA A 333 4.25 12.42 -27.67
CA ALA A 333 2.86 12.46 -27.20
C ALA A 333 2.08 11.13 -27.33
N THR A 334 2.69 10.10 -27.92
CA THR A 334 2.14 8.73 -27.97
C THR A 334 2.63 7.84 -26.82
N LYS A 335 3.60 8.30 -26.02
CA LYS A 335 4.01 7.67 -24.76
C LYS A 335 3.43 8.45 -23.58
N THR A 336 2.15 8.25 -23.32
CA THR A 336 1.53 8.55 -22.02
C THR A 336 2.16 7.64 -20.96
N TYR A 337 3.33 8.01 -20.46
CA TYR A 337 3.78 7.53 -19.15
C TYR A 337 2.90 8.22 -18.12
N TYR A 338 2.11 7.41 -17.42
CA TYR A 338 1.08 7.82 -16.46
C TYR A 338 1.62 8.86 -15.48
N THR A 339 1.27 10.14 -15.67
CA THR A 339 1.09 11.06 -14.55
C THR A 339 -0.09 10.52 -13.79
N ASP A 340 0.13 9.63 -12.83
CA ASP A 340 -0.92 9.15 -11.95
C ASP A 340 -1.44 10.37 -11.18
N PRO A 341 -2.61 10.94 -11.55
CA PRO A 341 -3.08 12.16 -10.92
C PRO A 341 -3.53 11.92 -9.47
N TYR A 342 -3.49 10.66 -9.01
CA TYR A 342 -3.86 10.21 -7.69
C TYR A 342 -2.66 9.87 -6.80
N TYR A 343 -1.43 10.05 -7.30
CA TYR A 343 -0.21 9.91 -6.49
C TYR A 343 -0.14 11.02 -5.44
N ASN A 344 -0.33 10.66 -4.16
CA ASN A 344 -0.36 11.60 -3.04
C ASN A 344 0.98 11.65 -2.27
N GLY A 345 2.00 10.99 -2.79
CA GLY A 345 3.34 11.00 -2.24
C GLY A 345 3.82 9.62 -1.77
N PRO A 346 5.13 9.36 -1.90
CA PRO A 346 5.72 8.03 -1.76
C PRO A 346 5.51 7.39 -0.39
N CYS A 347 5.56 8.19 0.68
CA CYS A 347 5.39 7.69 2.04
C CYS A 347 3.91 7.72 2.46
N PHE A 348 3.12 8.69 1.99
CA PHE A 348 1.70 8.80 2.41
C PHE A 348 0.79 7.76 1.76
N ASP A 349 1.17 7.20 0.61
CA ASP A 349 0.45 6.10 -0.01
C ASP A 349 0.45 4.81 0.84
N CYS A 350 1.52 4.54 1.58
CA CYS A 350 1.64 3.31 2.37
C CYS A 350 1.69 3.51 3.89
N HIS A 351 1.97 4.72 4.39
CA HIS A 351 2.07 5.01 5.84
C HIS A 351 0.95 5.90 6.36
N GLY A 352 -0.04 6.23 5.52
CA GLY A 352 -1.27 6.91 5.94
C GLY A 352 -1.02 8.14 6.78
N HIS A 353 -0.03 8.95 6.39
CA HIS A 353 0.63 9.97 7.22
C HIS A 353 1.07 9.44 8.60
N GLU A 354 2.35 9.58 8.91
CA GLU A 354 3.08 8.96 10.03
C GLU A 354 2.62 9.39 11.43
N ALA A 355 1.42 9.94 11.51
CA ALA A 355 0.74 10.45 12.67
C ALA A 355 -0.41 9.53 13.15
N LYS A 356 -0.68 8.43 12.43
CA LYS A 356 -1.55 7.32 12.91
C LYS A 356 -0.80 6.10 13.45
N THR A 357 0.53 6.06 13.39
CA THR A 357 1.32 5.06 14.13
C THR A 357 1.29 5.44 15.60
N THR A 358 0.17 5.12 16.25
CA THR A 358 -0.03 5.34 17.67
C THR A 358 1.10 4.66 18.45
N GLY A 359 1.90 5.47 19.13
CA GLY A 359 2.57 5.08 20.35
C GLY A 359 3.93 4.41 20.20
N ALA A 360 4.81 4.82 21.10
CA ALA A 360 6.12 4.28 21.41
C ALA A 360 6.16 2.79 21.85
N THR A 361 5.13 2.00 21.57
CA THR A 361 5.08 0.59 21.91
C THR A 361 5.77 -0.23 20.83
N ASN A 362 6.80 -0.96 21.24
CA ASN A 362 7.43 -2.01 20.47
C ASN A 362 6.34 -2.80 19.70
N PRO A 363 6.39 -2.95 18.37
CA PRO A 363 5.39 -3.69 17.59
C PRO A 363 5.31 -5.19 17.98
N THR A 364 6.17 -5.65 18.88
CA THR A 364 6.08 -6.96 19.54
C THR A 364 5.24 -6.97 20.81
N SER A 365 4.77 -5.82 21.32
CA SER A 365 3.88 -5.77 22.47
C SER A 365 2.45 -6.07 22.04
N ALA A 366 1.79 -7.00 22.74
CA ALA A 366 0.41 -7.41 22.47
C ALA A 366 -0.63 -6.26 22.62
N SER A 367 -0.20 -5.11 23.17
CA SER A 367 -1.02 -3.91 23.38
C SER A 367 -0.86 -2.83 22.30
N ALA A 368 0.04 -3.00 21.32
CA ALA A 368 0.16 -2.05 20.22
C ALA A 368 -1.10 -2.12 19.34
N ALA A 369 -1.83 -1.01 19.24
CA ALA A 369 -3.02 -0.93 18.39
C ALA A 369 -2.65 -1.26 16.94
N THR A 370 -3.33 -2.25 16.35
CA THR A 370 -3.13 -2.60 14.95
C THR A 370 -3.62 -1.46 14.06
N THR A 371 -2.74 -0.95 13.21
CA THR A 371 -3.10 -0.05 12.12
C THR A 371 -3.32 -0.85 10.84
N ILE A 372 -4.01 -0.25 9.87
CA ILE A 372 -4.15 -0.83 8.51
C ILE A 372 -2.78 -1.16 7.88
N HIS A 373 -1.74 -0.40 8.22
CA HIS A 373 -0.38 -0.58 7.69
C HIS A 373 0.29 -1.79 8.33
N THR A 374 0.17 -1.95 9.66
CA THR A 374 0.70 -3.13 10.35
C THR A 374 -0.05 -4.40 9.96
N ASP A 375 -1.35 -4.29 9.68
CA ASP A 375 -2.18 -5.39 9.17
C ASP A 375 -1.70 -5.84 7.78
N TRP A 376 -1.62 -4.91 6.83
CA TRP A 376 -1.12 -5.17 5.49
C TRP A 376 0.29 -5.77 5.53
N ALA A 377 1.20 -5.15 6.29
CA ALA A 377 2.60 -5.57 6.44
C ALA A 377 2.78 -7.00 6.97
N GLN A 378 1.81 -7.51 7.74
CA GLN A 378 1.79 -8.89 8.25
C GLN A 378 1.04 -9.86 7.32
N SER A 379 0.33 -9.34 6.32
CA SER A 379 -0.45 -10.13 5.37
C SER A 379 0.44 -10.78 4.30
N ALA A 380 -0.12 -11.79 3.62
CA ALA A 380 0.52 -12.39 2.45
C ALA A 380 0.77 -11.38 1.33
N HIS A 381 -0.09 -10.36 1.13
CA HIS A 381 0.10 -9.33 0.10
C HIS A 381 1.36 -8.48 0.30
N ALA A 382 1.87 -8.39 1.52
CA ALA A 382 3.14 -7.72 1.83
C ALA A 382 4.32 -8.70 1.94
N GLY A 383 4.11 -9.97 1.58
CA GLY A 383 5.11 -11.03 1.77
C GLY A 383 5.38 -11.36 3.24
N MET A 384 4.50 -11.00 4.18
CA MET A 384 4.68 -11.26 5.62
C MET A 384 6.01 -10.75 6.20
N ILE A 385 6.65 -9.76 5.56
CA ILE A 385 8.00 -9.30 5.95
C ILE A 385 8.03 -8.67 7.34
N LEU A 386 6.93 -8.06 7.82
CA LEU A 386 6.83 -7.61 9.21
C LEU A 386 6.84 -8.79 10.18
N SER A 387 6.19 -9.91 9.84
CA SER A 387 6.25 -11.14 10.64
C SER A 387 7.67 -11.71 10.68
N ALA A 388 8.36 -11.74 9.55
CA ALA A 388 9.76 -12.16 9.48
C ALA A 388 10.68 -11.29 10.36
N LYS A 389 10.48 -9.97 10.36
CA LYS A 389 11.22 -9.03 11.21
C LYS A 389 10.93 -9.24 12.70
N LYS A 390 9.67 -9.50 13.07
CA LYS A 390 9.28 -9.80 14.47
C LYS A 390 9.96 -11.07 15.00
N VAL A 391 10.00 -12.15 14.21
CA VAL A 391 10.64 -13.42 14.60
C VAL A 391 12.15 -13.25 14.85
N ASN A 392 12.81 -12.38 14.09
CA ASN A 392 14.25 -12.14 14.20
C ASN A 392 14.63 -11.12 15.30
N ASN A 393 13.67 -10.58 16.05
CA ASN A 393 13.93 -9.66 17.16
C ASN A 393 14.47 -10.44 18.38
N GLY A 394 15.76 -10.30 18.69
CA GLY A 394 16.46 -10.98 19.79
C GLY A 394 16.37 -10.33 21.19
N ALA A 395 17.19 -10.83 22.12
CA ALA A 395 17.13 -10.54 23.56
C ALA A 395 17.75 -9.18 23.99
N THR A 396 18.56 -8.52 23.14
CA THR A 396 19.16 -7.20 23.44
C THR A 396 18.81 -6.17 22.38
N ALA A 397 18.76 -4.90 22.77
CA ALA A 397 18.17 -3.86 21.94
C ALA A 397 18.99 -3.48 20.69
N THR A 398 20.33 -3.55 20.72
CA THR A 398 21.18 -3.27 19.55
C THR A 398 21.14 -4.40 18.51
N ASP A 399 21.20 -5.66 18.96
CA ASP A 399 21.10 -6.84 18.09
C ASP A 399 19.76 -6.87 17.31
N ASN A 400 18.72 -6.28 17.89
CA ASN A 400 17.38 -6.25 17.33
C ASN A 400 17.31 -5.43 16.04
N THR A 401 18.04 -4.33 15.95
CA THR A 401 18.05 -3.50 14.74
C THR A 401 18.79 -4.20 13.61
N ASP A 402 19.97 -4.77 13.87
CA ASP A 402 20.71 -5.52 12.86
C ASP A 402 19.96 -6.75 12.35
N LYS A 403 19.36 -7.53 13.24
CA LYS A 403 18.59 -8.71 12.86
C LYS A 403 17.33 -8.35 12.09
N ALA A 404 16.62 -7.28 12.47
CA ALA A 404 15.46 -6.80 11.73
C ALA A 404 15.84 -6.27 10.33
N MET A 405 16.97 -5.58 10.20
CA MET A 405 17.52 -5.13 8.90
C MET A 405 17.92 -6.30 7.99
N GLN A 406 18.34 -7.43 8.58
CA GLN A 406 18.72 -8.64 7.86
C GLN A 406 17.56 -9.60 7.59
N ALA A 407 16.44 -9.47 8.31
CA ALA A 407 15.30 -10.35 8.15
C ALA A 407 14.66 -10.19 6.76
N TYR A 408 14.27 -11.33 6.20
CA TYR A 408 13.63 -11.44 4.91
C TYR A 408 12.52 -12.49 4.96
N SER A 409 11.60 -12.41 4.01
CA SER A 409 10.67 -13.49 3.68
C SER A 409 11.14 -14.17 2.40
N ASP A 410 11.09 -15.50 2.42
CA ASP A 410 11.26 -16.38 1.28
C ASP A 410 10.13 -17.42 1.26
N ASP A 411 10.19 -18.36 0.31
CA ASP A 411 9.14 -19.38 0.18
C ASP A 411 9.12 -20.31 1.41
N THR A 412 10.28 -20.60 1.99
CA THR A 412 10.42 -21.41 3.21
C THR A 412 9.71 -20.75 4.40
N PHE A 413 9.94 -19.46 4.64
CA PHE A 413 9.31 -18.70 5.72
C PHE A 413 7.77 -18.68 5.57
N MET A 414 7.28 -18.67 4.33
CA MET A 414 5.85 -18.70 4.00
C MET A 414 5.29 -20.13 3.86
N GLY A 415 6.06 -21.16 4.23
CA GLY A 415 5.60 -22.56 4.23
C GLY A 415 5.37 -23.14 2.83
N GLY A 416 6.10 -22.69 1.81
CA GLY A 416 6.00 -23.19 0.43
C GLY A 416 4.77 -22.68 -0.34
N THR A 417 4.08 -21.67 0.19
CA THR A 417 2.86 -21.08 -0.41
C THR A 417 3.06 -19.62 -0.85
N SER A 418 4.31 -19.20 -1.05
CA SER A 418 4.59 -17.78 -1.31
C SER A 418 4.18 -17.36 -2.72
N ALA A 419 3.14 -16.54 -2.79
CA ALA A 419 2.77 -15.85 -4.03
C ALA A 419 3.81 -14.81 -4.49
N TRP A 420 4.79 -14.43 -3.66
CA TRP A 420 5.63 -13.25 -3.90
C TRP A 420 7.12 -13.51 -3.92
N SER A 421 7.59 -14.60 -3.32
CA SER A 421 9.03 -14.91 -3.22
C SER A 421 9.44 -16.16 -4.01
N HIS A 422 8.50 -16.78 -4.74
CA HIS A 422 8.76 -18.00 -5.49
C HIS A 422 9.33 -17.76 -6.91
N TYR A 423 8.99 -16.64 -7.56
CA TYR A 423 9.49 -16.27 -8.89
C TYR A 423 9.90 -14.82 -8.97
N ASN A 424 10.73 -14.46 -9.95
CA ASN A 424 11.06 -13.06 -10.21
C ASN A 424 9.92 -12.36 -10.96
N TRP A 425 8.98 -11.80 -10.20
CA TRP A 425 7.72 -11.29 -10.76
C TRP A 425 7.89 -10.02 -11.59
N ASP A 426 8.95 -9.26 -11.39
CA ASP A 426 9.27 -8.05 -12.16
C ASP A 426 10.01 -8.34 -13.49
N SER A 427 10.20 -9.62 -13.82
CA SER A 427 10.73 -10.07 -15.10
C SER A 427 9.61 -10.30 -16.12
N THR A 428 9.48 -9.37 -17.06
CA THR A 428 8.41 -9.46 -18.07
C THR A 428 8.76 -10.47 -19.18
N LEU A 429 9.98 -10.44 -19.73
CA LEU A 429 10.37 -11.20 -20.93
C LEU A 429 11.65 -12.04 -20.75
N THR A 430 11.68 -13.24 -21.32
CA THR A 430 12.85 -14.13 -21.40
C THR A 430 13.92 -13.59 -22.36
N SER A 431 15.15 -14.14 -22.35
CA SER A 431 16.25 -13.69 -23.24
C SER A 431 15.90 -13.80 -24.73
N ALA A 432 15.00 -14.72 -25.08
CA ALA A 432 14.48 -14.91 -26.42
C ALA A 432 13.29 -13.98 -26.76
N GLY A 433 12.90 -13.07 -25.86
CA GLY A 433 11.79 -12.14 -26.06
C GLY A 433 10.39 -12.75 -25.83
N ALA A 434 10.28 -14.02 -25.42
CA ALA A 434 9.01 -14.63 -25.02
C ALA A 434 8.56 -14.13 -23.63
N ASP A 435 7.26 -14.20 -23.32
CA ASP A 435 6.73 -13.94 -21.97
C ASP A 435 7.49 -14.77 -20.94
N ASP A 436 8.04 -14.10 -19.92
CA ASP A 436 8.60 -14.78 -18.75
C ASP A 436 7.53 -14.83 -17.67
N ARG A 437 7.22 -13.69 -17.05
CA ARG A 437 6.17 -13.55 -16.05
C ARG A 437 5.26 -12.34 -16.30
N GLY A 438 5.35 -11.71 -17.47
CA GLY A 438 4.55 -10.55 -17.84
C GLY A 438 3.06 -10.81 -17.62
N SER A 439 2.54 -11.91 -18.15
CA SER A 439 1.14 -12.29 -17.95
C SER A 439 0.73 -12.47 -16.48
N CYS A 440 1.67 -12.79 -15.58
CA CYS A 440 1.44 -13.00 -14.14
C CYS A 440 1.49 -11.69 -13.33
N GLN A 441 2.10 -10.63 -13.86
CA GLN A 441 2.30 -9.36 -13.14
C GLN A 441 1.00 -8.71 -12.69
N LYS A 442 -0.10 -8.89 -13.43
CA LYS A 442 -1.42 -8.38 -13.02
C LYS A 442 -1.92 -8.94 -11.67
N CYS A 443 -1.38 -10.06 -11.21
CA CYS A 443 -1.73 -10.65 -9.92
C CYS A 443 -0.58 -10.61 -8.91
N HIS A 444 0.66 -10.61 -9.39
CA HIS A 444 1.87 -10.80 -8.58
C HIS A 444 2.76 -9.56 -8.50
N THR A 445 2.30 -8.39 -8.93
CA THR A 445 2.97 -7.12 -8.65
C THR A 445 1.96 -5.98 -8.51
N ALA A 446 2.27 -4.96 -7.71
CA ALA A 446 1.41 -3.78 -7.61
C ALA A 446 1.37 -2.98 -8.92
N THR A 447 2.51 -2.90 -9.63
CA THR A 447 2.61 -2.23 -10.94
C THR A 447 1.71 -2.92 -11.96
N GLY A 448 1.83 -4.25 -12.07
CA GLY A 448 1.05 -5.01 -13.03
C GLY A 448 -0.44 -4.96 -12.71
N PHE A 449 -0.81 -5.11 -11.42
CA PHE A 449 -2.20 -5.04 -11.00
C PHE A 449 -2.81 -3.67 -11.26
N SER A 450 -2.15 -2.58 -10.86
CA SER A 450 -2.69 -1.23 -11.04
C SER A 450 -2.89 -0.87 -12.52
N ASN A 451 -1.92 -1.21 -13.37
CA ASN A 451 -2.02 -1.04 -14.81
C ASN A 451 -3.17 -1.86 -15.42
N PHE A 452 -3.38 -3.09 -14.96
CA PHE A 452 -4.53 -3.90 -15.38
C PHE A 452 -5.84 -3.29 -14.89
N ALA A 453 -5.93 -2.95 -13.61
CA ALA A 453 -7.17 -2.49 -12.99
C ALA A 453 -7.66 -1.15 -13.54
N ASP A 454 -6.76 -0.30 -14.03
CA ASP A 454 -7.10 0.96 -14.68
C ASP A 454 -7.52 0.80 -16.14
N ASN A 455 -7.03 -0.24 -16.83
CA ASN A 455 -7.35 -0.47 -18.24
C ASN A 455 -7.33 -1.98 -18.58
N PRO A 456 -8.34 -2.75 -18.13
CA PRO A 456 -8.33 -4.20 -18.23
C PRO A 456 -8.39 -4.69 -19.68
N THR A 457 -9.09 -3.97 -20.57
CA THR A 457 -9.30 -4.37 -21.97
C THR A 457 -8.09 -4.19 -22.86
N SER A 458 -7.19 -3.25 -22.53
CA SER A 458 -5.96 -3.02 -23.29
C SER A 458 -4.72 -3.16 -22.42
N TYR A 459 -4.81 -3.97 -21.36
CA TYR A 459 -3.67 -4.26 -20.52
C TYR A 459 -2.57 -4.96 -21.32
N ASP A 460 -1.36 -4.43 -21.25
CA ASP A 460 -0.18 -4.99 -21.87
C ASP A 460 0.94 -5.05 -20.83
N ALA A 461 1.29 -6.27 -20.43
CA ALA A 461 2.30 -6.49 -19.41
C ALA A 461 3.71 -6.02 -19.84
N THR A 462 3.98 -5.89 -21.14
CA THR A 462 5.25 -5.35 -21.64
C THR A 462 5.45 -3.88 -21.33
N ARG A 463 4.36 -3.19 -20.98
CA ARG A 463 4.36 -1.79 -20.55
C ARG A 463 4.49 -1.58 -19.05
N ASN A 464 4.57 -2.66 -18.25
CA ASN A 464 4.82 -2.53 -16.83
C ASN A 464 6.24 -1.99 -16.60
N ASP A 465 6.33 -0.88 -15.86
CA ASP A 465 7.59 -0.21 -15.54
C ASP A 465 7.92 -0.39 -14.06
N PHE A 466 8.93 -1.23 -13.78
CA PHE A 466 9.46 -1.43 -12.45
C PHE A 466 10.75 -0.64 -12.21
N SER A 467 10.96 0.46 -12.94
CA SER A 467 12.14 1.33 -12.81
C SER A 467 12.38 1.86 -11.39
N HIS A 468 11.37 1.81 -10.52
CA HIS A 468 11.47 2.16 -9.10
C HIS A 468 12.17 1.08 -8.26
N LEU A 469 12.30 -0.16 -8.74
CA LEU A 469 13.02 -1.25 -8.06
C LEU A 469 14.54 -1.13 -8.23
N LEU A 470 15.28 -1.55 -7.20
CA LEU A 470 16.74 -1.51 -7.19
C LEU A 470 17.33 -2.45 -8.24
N ASN A 471 18.21 -1.92 -9.11
CA ASN A 471 18.87 -2.67 -10.18
C ASN A 471 17.89 -3.35 -11.16
N TRP A 472 16.67 -2.84 -11.29
CA TRP A 472 15.78 -3.28 -12.36
C TRP A 472 16.24 -2.70 -13.69
N THR A 473 16.24 -3.56 -14.70
CA THR A 473 16.49 -3.17 -16.09
C THR A 473 15.33 -3.63 -16.93
N GLN A 474 14.69 -2.70 -17.64
CA GLN A 474 13.66 -3.04 -18.62
C GLN A 474 14.31 -3.88 -19.71
N LYS A 475 13.72 -5.03 -19.99
CA LYS A 475 14.15 -5.82 -21.14
C LYS A 475 13.43 -5.34 -22.38
N THR A 476 14.18 -4.86 -23.36
CA THR A 476 13.67 -4.61 -24.70
C THR A 476 13.80 -5.90 -25.53
N ALA A 477 12.93 -6.06 -26.52
CA ALA A 477 12.99 -7.18 -27.48
C ALA A 477 14.35 -7.27 -28.23
N SER A 478 15.18 -6.23 -28.17
CA SER A 478 16.51 -6.12 -28.81
C SER A 478 17.68 -6.75 -28.04
N GLY A 479 17.44 -7.59 -27.04
CA GLY A 479 18.39 -8.66 -26.68
C GLY A 479 19.54 -8.35 -25.70
N ALA A 480 19.54 -7.24 -24.95
CA ALA A 480 20.59 -6.98 -23.96
C ALA A 480 20.10 -6.42 -22.61
N ALA A 481 19.45 -7.27 -21.80
CA ALA A 481 19.50 -7.21 -20.33
C ALA A 481 18.88 -8.49 -19.72
N THR A 482 19.42 -8.95 -18.60
CA THR A 482 18.73 -9.89 -17.70
C THR A 482 17.53 -9.13 -17.12
N GLY A 483 16.31 -9.43 -17.60
CA GLY A 483 15.10 -8.69 -17.23
C GLY A 483 14.75 -8.89 -15.75
N GLY A 484 14.16 -7.86 -15.15
CA GLY A 484 13.78 -7.87 -13.74
C GLY A 484 14.83 -7.27 -12.79
N SER A 485 14.49 -7.16 -11.51
CA SER A 485 15.42 -6.71 -10.48
C SER A 485 16.21 -7.90 -9.93
N LYS A 486 17.48 -7.67 -9.58
CA LYS A 486 18.36 -8.74 -9.07
C LYS A 486 18.33 -8.88 -7.55
N LYS A 487 17.51 -8.10 -6.84
CA LYS A 487 17.66 -7.91 -5.39
C LYS A 487 16.38 -7.82 -4.58
N GLN A 488 15.19 -7.65 -5.20
CA GLN A 488 13.93 -7.52 -4.47
C GLN A 488 12.71 -7.60 -5.39
N ASN A 489 11.78 -8.51 -5.09
CA ASN A 489 10.50 -8.53 -5.78
C ASN A 489 9.57 -7.38 -5.36
N GLU A 490 8.75 -6.95 -6.30
CA GLU A 490 7.57 -6.16 -5.98
C GLU A 490 6.49 -7.04 -5.32
N VAL A 491 5.84 -6.52 -4.27
CA VAL A 491 4.68 -7.13 -3.64
C VAL A 491 3.41 -6.33 -3.96
N LEU A 492 2.24 -6.74 -3.48
CA LEU A 492 1.01 -5.97 -3.66
C LEU A 492 0.89 -4.86 -2.60
N TYR A 493 1.43 -3.69 -2.94
CA TYR A 493 1.29 -2.45 -2.16
C TYR A 493 -0.12 -1.87 -2.20
N CYS A 494 -0.39 -0.93 -1.28
CA CYS A 494 -1.68 -0.25 -1.20
C CYS A 494 -2.10 0.42 -2.52
N TRP A 495 -1.16 1.03 -3.24
CA TRP A 495 -1.43 1.70 -4.53
C TRP A 495 -1.74 0.73 -5.69
N GLY A 496 -1.52 -0.58 -5.49
CA GLY A 496 -2.03 -1.61 -6.38
C GLY A 496 -3.56 -1.59 -6.37
N CYS A 497 -4.17 -1.85 -5.21
CA CYS A 497 -5.62 -1.92 -5.06
C CYS A 497 -6.30 -0.53 -5.04
N HIS A 498 -5.61 0.51 -4.57
CA HIS A 498 -6.15 1.84 -4.42
C HIS A 498 -5.61 2.79 -5.49
N LYS A 499 -6.49 3.61 -6.09
CA LYS A 499 -6.08 4.77 -6.89
C LYS A 499 -5.34 5.77 -6.02
N SER A 500 -5.85 5.97 -4.80
CA SER A 500 -5.23 6.79 -3.77
C SER A 500 -5.38 6.06 -2.44
N ALA A 501 -4.30 5.40 -2.03
CA ALA A 501 -4.30 4.60 -0.80
C ALA A 501 -4.55 5.45 0.44
N GLY A 502 -4.05 6.69 0.44
CA GLY A 502 -4.32 7.63 1.52
C GLY A 502 -5.81 7.94 1.71
N SER A 503 -6.56 8.19 0.63
CA SER A 503 -8.01 8.47 0.70
C SER A 503 -8.86 7.20 0.83
N GLY A 504 -8.25 6.03 0.65
CA GLY A 504 -8.95 4.76 0.56
C GLY A 504 -9.67 4.53 -0.78
N THR A 505 -9.54 5.44 -1.75
CA THR A 505 -10.20 5.32 -3.06
C THR A 505 -9.71 4.07 -3.78
N LEU A 506 -10.58 3.08 -3.95
CA LEU A 506 -10.27 1.81 -4.60
C LEU A 506 -10.25 1.95 -6.13
N ARG A 507 -9.41 1.14 -6.78
CA ARG A 507 -9.57 0.84 -8.20
C ARG A 507 -10.83 0.01 -8.39
N ASN A 508 -11.39 0.05 -9.59
CA ASN A 508 -12.54 -0.78 -9.92
C ASN A 508 -12.47 -1.14 -11.40
N PRO A 509 -11.96 -2.33 -11.76
CA PRO A 509 -11.90 -2.77 -13.16
C PRO A 509 -13.29 -3.10 -13.74
N GLY A 510 -14.36 -3.06 -12.94
CA GLY A 510 -15.69 -3.51 -13.34
C GLY A 510 -15.77 -5.04 -13.39
N ALA A 511 -16.62 -5.56 -14.28
CA ALA A 511 -16.68 -7.00 -14.54
C ALA A 511 -15.32 -7.50 -15.04
N VAL A 512 -14.90 -8.67 -14.56
CA VAL A 512 -13.57 -9.22 -14.85
C VAL A 512 -13.71 -10.43 -15.76
N THR A 513 -13.11 -10.38 -16.94
CA THR A 513 -12.97 -11.55 -17.82
C THR A 513 -11.69 -12.29 -17.47
N ALA A 514 -11.79 -13.59 -17.22
CA ALA A 514 -10.66 -14.45 -16.89
C ALA A 514 -9.83 -14.80 -18.13
N ASP A 515 -8.59 -15.25 -17.92
CA ASP A 515 -7.69 -15.68 -19.00
C ASP A 515 -8.01 -17.09 -19.55
N TYR A 516 -9.14 -17.68 -19.15
CA TYR A 516 -9.55 -19.03 -19.51
C TYR A 516 -11.01 -19.08 -19.96
N THR A 517 -11.35 -20.20 -20.61
CA THR A 517 -12.70 -20.44 -21.13
C THR A 517 -13.31 -21.65 -20.44
N TYR A 518 -14.63 -21.74 -20.52
CA TYR A 518 -15.39 -22.95 -20.19
C TYR A 518 -16.30 -23.26 -21.38
N ASN A 519 -16.21 -24.48 -21.91
CA ASN A 519 -16.87 -24.92 -23.14
C ASN A 519 -16.65 -23.96 -24.32
N GLY A 520 -15.43 -23.40 -24.43
CA GLY A 520 -15.06 -22.43 -25.47
C GLY A 520 -15.58 -21.01 -25.27
N VAL A 521 -16.32 -20.74 -24.18
CA VAL A 521 -16.84 -19.41 -23.83
C VAL A 521 -15.95 -18.76 -22.78
N ALA A 522 -15.59 -17.49 -22.98
CA ALA A 522 -14.79 -16.74 -22.00
C ALA A 522 -15.52 -16.63 -20.66
N VAL A 523 -14.84 -17.00 -19.58
CA VAL A 523 -15.38 -16.86 -18.22
C VAL A 523 -15.37 -15.38 -17.85
N THR A 524 -16.55 -14.83 -17.54
CA THR A 524 -16.69 -13.44 -17.11
C THR A 524 -17.38 -13.38 -15.76
N PHE A 525 -16.66 -12.86 -14.76
CA PHE A 525 -17.19 -12.61 -13.43
C PHE A 525 -18.05 -11.34 -13.44
N PRO A 526 -19.17 -11.33 -12.70
CA PRO A 526 -20.03 -10.15 -12.61
C PRO A 526 -19.31 -8.97 -11.98
N ASN A 527 -19.76 -7.75 -12.30
CA ASN A 527 -19.36 -6.55 -11.57
C ASN A 527 -19.95 -6.60 -10.15
N VAL A 528 -19.10 -6.77 -9.16
CA VAL A 528 -19.45 -6.87 -7.74
C VAL A 528 -18.85 -5.74 -6.91
N GLY A 529 -18.82 -4.52 -7.49
CA GLY A 529 -18.39 -3.31 -6.79
C GLY A 529 -16.94 -3.36 -6.31
N ASN A 530 -16.68 -3.02 -5.05
CA ASN A 530 -15.32 -2.98 -4.51
C ASN A 530 -14.61 -4.35 -4.53
N SER A 531 -15.35 -5.46 -4.59
CA SER A 531 -14.76 -6.79 -4.65
C SER A 531 -14.10 -7.10 -6.00
N ASN A 532 -14.35 -6.29 -7.04
CA ASN A 532 -13.74 -6.48 -8.36
C ASN A 532 -12.21 -6.47 -8.30
N VAL A 533 -11.60 -5.68 -7.40
CA VAL A 533 -10.13 -5.69 -7.22
C VAL A 533 -9.61 -7.04 -6.73
N CYS A 534 -10.40 -7.79 -5.96
CA CYS A 534 -10.04 -9.12 -5.50
C CYS A 534 -10.24 -10.17 -6.61
N VAL A 535 -11.31 -10.02 -7.40
CA VAL A 535 -11.70 -10.99 -8.44
C VAL A 535 -10.63 -11.13 -9.53
N VAL A 536 -9.91 -10.06 -9.86
CA VAL A 536 -8.80 -10.10 -10.85
C VAL A 536 -7.82 -11.24 -10.57
N CYS A 537 -7.39 -11.38 -9.32
CA CYS A 537 -6.39 -12.37 -8.93
C CYS A 537 -7.01 -13.67 -8.45
N HIS A 538 -8.09 -13.57 -7.67
CA HIS A 538 -8.71 -14.72 -7.01
C HIS A 538 -9.79 -15.41 -7.86
N GLY A 539 -10.05 -14.92 -9.08
CA GLY A 539 -10.92 -15.58 -10.07
C GLY A 539 -10.29 -16.83 -10.68
N GLY A 540 -8.98 -17.02 -10.51
CA GLY A 540 -8.22 -18.12 -11.06
C GLY A 540 -7.61 -17.84 -12.43
N ARG A 541 -6.79 -18.78 -12.89
CA ARG A 541 -6.06 -18.69 -14.17
C ARG A 541 -6.38 -19.85 -15.13
N GLY A 542 -7.23 -20.77 -14.72
CA GLY A 542 -7.63 -21.94 -15.49
C GLY A 542 -8.81 -22.64 -14.84
N ASN A 543 -9.18 -23.78 -15.41
CA ASN A 543 -10.14 -24.75 -14.87
C ASN A 543 -9.77 -26.12 -15.46
N THR A 544 -10.42 -27.22 -15.09
CA THR A 544 -9.98 -28.55 -15.58
C THR A 544 -10.33 -28.87 -17.03
N GLN A 545 -10.74 -27.87 -17.83
CA GLN A 545 -10.85 -27.99 -19.29
C GLN A 545 -9.58 -27.51 -20.02
N THR A 546 -8.59 -26.98 -19.30
CA THR A 546 -7.26 -26.66 -19.83
C THR A 546 -6.41 -27.93 -19.99
N ALA A 547 -5.19 -27.77 -20.51
CA ALA A 547 -4.23 -28.87 -20.61
C ALA A 547 -3.89 -29.42 -19.22
N ARG A 548 -3.96 -30.75 -19.05
CA ARG A 548 -3.77 -31.41 -17.76
C ARG A 548 -2.44 -31.05 -17.08
N SER A 549 -2.52 -30.74 -15.79
CA SER A 549 -1.41 -30.36 -14.92
C SER A 549 -1.37 -31.24 -13.67
N SER A 550 -0.17 -31.34 -13.08
CA SER A 550 0.04 -31.90 -11.74
C SER A 550 -0.26 -30.89 -10.63
N ARG A 551 -0.46 -29.61 -10.99
CA ARG A 551 -0.93 -28.55 -10.08
C ARG A 551 -2.44 -28.37 -10.23
N PHE A 552 -3.07 -27.71 -9.27
CA PHE A 552 -4.47 -27.34 -9.42
C PHE A 552 -4.63 -26.37 -10.60
N GLU A 553 -5.45 -26.76 -11.59
CA GLU A 553 -5.66 -26.00 -12.83
C GLU A 553 -6.27 -24.62 -12.57
N GLY A 554 -7.11 -24.53 -11.54
CA GLY A 554 -7.70 -23.26 -11.13
C GLY A 554 -6.67 -22.19 -10.77
N HIS A 555 -5.45 -22.60 -10.43
CA HIS A 555 -4.41 -21.82 -9.75
C HIS A 555 -4.64 -21.69 -8.23
N HIS A 556 -3.60 -21.29 -7.50
CA HIS A 556 -3.65 -21.12 -6.06
C HIS A 556 -4.45 -19.87 -5.66
N GLY A 557 -5.19 -19.94 -4.55
CA GLY A 557 -5.95 -18.82 -3.97
C GLY A 557 -7.22 -18.45 -4.74
N THR A 558 -7.92 -19.41 -5.35
CA THR A 558 -9.07 -19.19 -6.24
C THR A 558 -10.39 -18.88 -5.53
N THR A 559 -10.37 -18.01 -4.53
CA THR A 559 -11.54 -17.66 -3.71
C THR A 559 -12.73 -17.19 -4.55
N ALA A 560 -12.53 -16.26 -5.49
CA ALA A 560 -13.61 -15.77 -6.34
C ALA A 560 -14.03 -16.83 -7.36
N GLY A 561 -13.09 -17.61 -7.89
CA GLY A 561 -13.41 -18.76 -8.75
C GLY A 561 -14.33 -19.76 -8.04
N MET A 562 -14.10 -20.04 -6.76
CA MET A 562 -14.94 -20.94 -5.96
C MET A 562 -16.31 -20.32 -5.65
N LEU A 563 -16.33 -19.03 -5.30
CA LEU A 563 -17.55 -18.29 -4.98
C LEU A 563 -18.51 -18.21 -6.17
N PHE A 564 -17.98 -17.88 -7.35
CA PHE A 564 -18.72 -17.75 -8.61
C PHE A 564 -18.59 -19.01 -9.48
N ALA A 565 -18.64 -20.19 -8.87
CA ALA A 565 -18.50 -21.47 -9.57
C ALA A 565 -19.49 -21.68 -10.71
N SER A 566 -20.66 -21.04 -10.67
CA SER A 566 -21.67 -21.08 -11.74
C SER A 566 -21.22 -20.48 -13.07
N VAL A 567 -20.14 -19.67 -13.06
CA VAL A 567 -19.53 -19.13 -14.29
C VAL A 567 -18.10 -19.60 -14.47
N SER A 568 -17.34 -19.82 -13.40
CA SER A 568 -15.92 -20.17 -13.50
C SER A 568 -15.67 -21.65 -13.73
N HIS A 569 -16.53 -22.51 -13.18
CA HIS A 569 -16.32 -23.96 -13.12
C HIS A 569 -14.89 -24.31 -12.66
N ILE A 570 -14.41 -23.63 -11.61
CA ILE A 570 -12.99 -23.68 -11.20
C ILE A 570 -12.55 -25.07 -10.73
N GLY A 571 -13.49 -25.86 -10.19
CA GLY A 571 -13.24 -27.24 -9.76
C GLY A 571 -13.39 -28.23 -10.91
N SER A 572 -13.01 -29.48 -10.66
CA SER A 572 -13.16 -30.53 -11.67
C SER A 572 -14.53 -31.19 -11.58
N GLU A 573 -15.45 -30.73 -12.42
CA GLU A 573 -16.82 -31.21 -12.47
C GLU A 573 -16.93 -32.54 -13.24
N PHE A 574 -17.67 -33.49 -12.67
CA PHE A 574 -17.91 -34.76 -13.32
C PHE A 574 -19.05 -34.68 -14.33
N THR A 575 -18.85 -35.28 -15.50
CA THR A 575 -19.84 -35.31 -16.59
C THR A 575 -21.21 -35.81 -16.11
N GLY A 576 -22.27 -35.09 -16.47
CA GLY A 576 -23.66 -35.48 -16.18
C GLY A 576 -24.10 -35.20 -14.73
N LYS A 577 -23.28 -34.54 -13.91
CA LYS A 577 -23.67 -34.12 -12.56
C LYS A 577 -23.99 -32.63 -12.52
N ASP A 578 -24.88 -32.26 -11.61
CA ASP A 578 -25.28 -30.86 -11.39
C ASP A 578 -24.46 -30.23 -10.26
N TYR A 579 -23.84 -29.10 -10.58
CA TYR A 579 -23.04 -28.27 -9.69
C TYR A 579 -23.64 -26.88 -9.48
N THR A 580 -24.83 -26.63 -10.00
CA THR A 580 -25.55 -25.36 -9.83
C THR A 580 -25.72 -25.07 -8.34
N PRO A 581 -25.34 -23.86 -7.87
CA PRO A 581 -25.57 -23.47 -6.48
C PRO A 581 -27.05 -23.59 -6.12
N PRO A 582 -27.40 -24.07 -4.92
CA PRO A 582 -28.78 -24.07 -4.45
C PRO A 582 -29.41 -22.67 -4.52
N THR A 583 -30.73 -22.60 -4.69
CA THR A 583 -31.44 -21.30 -4.85
C THR A 583 -31.26 -20.34 -3.66
N PHE A 584 -31.04 -20.88 -2.46
CA PHE A 584 -30.78 -20.12 -1.24
C PHE A 584 -29.29 -19.78 -1.05
N PHE A 585 -28.39 -20.22 -1.92
CA PHE A 585 -27.01 -19.75 -1.92
C PHE A 585 -26.98 -18.27 -2.33
N ALA A 586 -26.38 -17.45 -1.48
CA ALA A 586 -26.37 -16.00 -1.63
C ALA A 586 -25.01 -15.36 -1.35
N HIS A 587 -23.96 -16.14 -1.07
CA HIS A 587 -22.64 -15.57 -0.79
C HIS A 587 -22.09 -14.77 -1.97
N ASP A 588 -22.39 -15.18 -3.21
CA ASP A 588 -22.05 -14.49 -4.45
C ASP A 588 -22.81 -13.16 -4.66
N LYS A 589 -23.86 -12.92 -3.88
CA LYS A 589 -24.74 -11.75 -3.98
C LYS A 589 -24.55 -10.74 -2.84
N ILE A 590 -23.76 -11.07 -1.82
CA ILE A 590 -23.55 -10.20 -0.65
C ILE A 590 -23.06 -8.83 -1.11
N ASN A 591 -23.88 -7.79 -0.88
CA ASN A 591 -23.58 -6.40 -1.21
C ASN A 591 -23.06 -6.19 -2.64
N ALA A 592 -23.53 -6.98 -3.62
CA ALA A 592 -22.98 -7.01 -4.98
C ALA A 592 -22.91 -5.62 -5.67
N THR A 593 -23.78 -4.68 -5.31
CA THR A 593 -23.81 -3.33 -5.88
C THR A 593 -22.93 -2.31 -5.17
N THR A 594 -22.35 -2.64 -4.01
CA THR A 594 -21.54 -1.72 -3.19
C THR A 594 -20.15 -2.29 -2.89
N SER A 595 -19.97 -2.93 -1.74
CA SER A 595 -18.69 -3.52 -1.35
C SER A 595 -18.39 -4.83 -2.09
N GLY A 596 -19.43 -5.55 -2.51
CA GLY A 596 -19.33 -6.91 -3.01
C GLY A 596 -19.01 -7.94 -1.92
N PRO A 597 -19.02 -9.24 -2.28
CA PRO A 597 -18.99 -10.32 -1.31
C PRO A 597 -17.62 -10.47 -0.63
N CYS A 598 -16.53 -10.34 -1.39
CA CYS A 598 -15.17 -10.48 -0.87
C CYS A 598 -14.86 -9.39 0.16
N ALA A 599 -15.05 -8.12 -0.21
CA ALA A 599 -14.74 -7.01 0.68
C ALA A 599 -15.70 -6.93 1.88
N SER A 600 -16.96 -7.37 1.73
CA SER A 600 -17.91 -7.41 2.85
C SER A 600 -17.48 -8.38 3.95
N CYS A 601 -16.92 -9.54 3.59
CA CYS A 601 -16.46 -10.50 4.59
C CYS A 601 -15.05 -10.16 5.11
N HIS A 602 -14.13 -9.80 4.23
CA HIS A 602 -12.70 -9.68 4.56
C HIS A 602 -12.27 -8.26 5.00
N MET A 603 -13.02 -7.21 4.63
CA MET A 603 -12.60 -5.81 4.81
C MET A 603 -13.51 -5.00 5.76
N GLN A 604 -14.39 -5.64 6.54
CA GLN A 604 -15.32 -4.93 7.44
C GLN A 604 -14.89 -4.90 8.93
N ALA A 605 -14.00 -5.80 9.34
CA ALA A 605 -13.50 -5.86 10.73
C ALA A 605 -12.63 -4.64 11.11
N ALA A 606 -12.21 -4.50 12.37
CA ALA A 606 -11.23 -3.46 12.73
C ALA A 606 -9.87 -3.69 12.01
N ALA A 607 -9.46 -4.96 11.88
CA ALA A 607 -8.19 -5.36 11.28
C ALA A 607 -8.32 -5.74 9.78
N LYS A 608 -8.79 -4.78 8.97
CA LYS A 608 -9.27 -4.98 7.58
C LYS A 608 -8.21 -5.52 6.63
N HIS A 609 -6.95 -5.08 6.77
CA HIS A 609 -5.89 -5.42 5.82
C HIS A 609 -5.08 -6.66 6.23
N THR A 610 -5.54 -7.38 7.25
CA THR A 610 -5.08 -8.76 7.49
C THR A 610 -5.67 -9.73 6.48
N PHE A 611 -6.77 -9.31 5.82
CA PHE A 611 -7.63 -10.11 4.94
C PHE A 611 -8.17 -11.39 5.59
N SER A 612 -7.97 -11.59 6.90
CA SER A 612 -8.52 -12.74 7.59
C SER A 612 -9.94 -12.45 8.06
N VAL A 613 -10.85 -13.41 7.83
CA VAL A 613 -12.23 -13.36 8.34
C VAL A 613 -12.31 -13.91 9.76
N VAL A 614 -11.31 -14.68 10.18
CA VAL A 614 -11.30 -15.37 11.48
C VAL A 614 -10.04 -15.02 12.28
N SER A 615 -10.11 -15.20 13.60
CA SER A 615 -8.91 -15.38 14.42
C SER A 615 -8.92 -16.78 14.99
N THR A 616 -7.75 -17.41 15.04
CA THR A 616 -7.58 -18.74 15.61
C THR A 616 -7.03 -18.65 17.03
N SER A 617 -7.35 -19.66 17.84
CA SER A 617 -6.73 -19.90 19.13
C SER A 617 -5.25 -20.19 18.95
N SER A 618 -4.41 -19.57 19.77
CA SER A 618 -2.96 -19.81 19.77
C SER A 618 -2.56 -21.15 20.38
N VAL A 619 -3.51 -21.86 21.01
CA VAL A 619 -3.26 -23.14 21.69
C VAL A 619 -3.40 -24.30 20.71
N ASP A 620 -4.48 -24.32 19.92
CA ASP A 620 -4.90 -25.47 19.11
C ASP A 620 -5.26 -25.10 17.65
N GLY A 621 -5.18 -23.83 17.27
CA GLY A 621 -5.44 -23.39 15.90
C GLY A 621 -6.92 -23.38 15.49
N THR A 622 -7.83 -23.66 16.42
CA THR A 622 -9.28 -23.64 16.17
C THR A 622 -9.81 -22.22 15.97
N ILE A 623 -10.87 -22.03 15.19
CA ILE A 623 -11.50 -20.72 15.00
C ILE A 623 -12.09 -20.23 16.34
N ALA A 624 -11.48 -19.18 16.89
CA ALA A 624 -11.91 -18.57 18.15
C ALA A 624 -12.94 -17.44 17.94
N LYS A 625 -12.88 -16.74 16.80
CA LYS A 625 -13.80 -15.62 16.49
C LYS A 625 -13.96 -15.41 14.99
N ILE A 626 -15.18 -15.06 14.59
CA ILE A 626 -15.50 -14.52 13.27
C ILE A 626 -15.42 -12.99 13.36
N ARG A 627 -14.49 -12.39 12.61
CA ARG A 627 -14.19 -10.95 12.68
C ARG A 627 -15.30 -10.08 12.08
N SER A 628 -16.03 -10.62 11.11
CA SER A 628 -17.18 -9.99 10.42
C SER A 628 -18.52 -10.67 10.77
N GLN A 629 -18.68 -11.12 12.02
CA GLN A 629 -19.86 -11.84 12.52
C GLN A 629 -21.19 -11.18 12.12
N ALA A 630 -21.29 -9.84 12.16
CA ALA A 630 -22.50 -9.11 11.80
C ALA A 630 -22.98 -9.37 10.36
N ILE A 631 -22.06 -9.65 9.42
CA ILE A 631 -22.43 -10.03 8.05
C ILE A 631 -23.05 -11.42 8.05
N CYS A 632 -22.47 -12.38 8.78
CA CYS A 632 -23.01 -13.72 8.92
C CYS A 632 -24.42 -13.68 9.55
N ASP A 633 -24.58 -12.94 10.65
CA ASP A 633 -25.83 -12.84 11.41
C ASP A 633 -26.99 -12.22 10.60
N SER A 634 -26.69 -11.47 9.53
CA SER A 634 -27.72 -10.90 8.65
C SER A 634 -28.49 -11.95 7.86
N CYS A 635 -27.91 -13.14 7.65
CA CYS A 635 -28.49 -14.24 6.87
C CYS A 635 -28.58 -15.56 7.65
N HIS A 636 -27.61 -15.82 8.53
CA HIS A 636 -27.48 -17.04 9.31
C HIS A 636 -28.06 -16.84 10.71
N THR A 637 -29.36 -17.14 10.86
CA THR A 637 -30.08 -16.99 12.13
C THR A 637 -30.74 -18.30 12.56
N GLY A 638 -31.18 -18.36 13.83
CA GLY A 638 -31.89 -19.51 14.38
C GLY A 638 -31.06 -20.81 14.30
N THR A 639 -31.66 -21.87 13.75
CA THR A 639 -31.00 -23.18 13.57
C THR A 639 -29.84 -23.17 12.58
N TYR A 640 -29.71 -22.11 11.78
CA TYR A 640 -28.66 -21.93 10.79
C TYR A 640 -27.63 -20.87 11.20
N ALA A 641 -27.63 -20.46 12.47
CA ALA A 641 -26.69 -19.49 13.01
C ALA A 641 -25.23 -19.92 12.77
N MET A 642 -24.41 -18.99 12.27
CA MET A 642 -23.01 -19.25 11.97
C MET A 642 -22.14 -18.81 13.15
N THR A 643 -21.69 -19.77 13.94
CA THR A 643 -20.81 -19.53 15.11
C THR A 643 -19.36 -19.92 14.79
N PRO A 644 -18.37 -19.46 15.58
CA PRO A 644 -16.99 -19.94 15.46
C PRO A 644 -16.87 -21.48 15.45
N ALA A 645 -17.62 -22.16 16.35
CA ALA A 645 -17.63 -23.62 16.42
C ALA A 645 -18.24 -24.26 15.17
N LYS A 646 -19.33 -23.71 14.63
CA LYS A 646 -19.94 -24.23 13.40
C LYS A 646 -19.05 -24.03 12.18
N LEU A 647 -18.35 -22.90 12.14
CA LEU A 647 -17.40 -22.59 11.08
C LEU A 647 -16.16 -23.51 11.15
N GLU A 648 -15.69 -23.85 12.36
CA GLU A 648 -14.63 -24.86 12.53
C GLU A 648 -15.11 -26.25 12.12
N GLU A 649 -16.35 -26.64 12.43
CA GLU A 649 -16.93 -27.92 11.97
C GLU A 649 -16.94 -28.04 10.44
N GLU A 650 -17.30 -26.99 9.71
CA GLU A 650 -17.25 -26.99 8.25
C GLU A 650 -15.82 -27.13 7.73
N LYS A 651 -14.86 -26.42 8.34
CA LYS A 651 -13.44 -26.47 8.00
C LYS A 651 -12.84 -27.87 8.24
N THR A 652 -13.08 -28.47 9.40
CA THR A 652 -12.54 -29.79 9.75
C THR A 652 -13.20 -30.88 8.92
N GLY A 653 -14.52 -30.83 8.73
CA GLY A 653 -15.24 -31.76 7.86
C GLY A 653 -14.76 -31.76 6.42
N PHE A 654 -14.56 -30.58 5.83
CA PHE A 654 -13.96 -30.43 4.51
C PHE A 654 -12.52 -30.97 4.44
N THR A 655 -11.70 -30.65 5.45
CA THR A 655 -10.30 -31.09 5.52
C THR A 655 -10.20 -32.60 5.61
N GLU A 656 -10.96 -33.24 6.51
CA GLU A 656 -10.97 -34.69 6.66
C GLU A 656 -11.54 -35.40 5.43
N ALA A 657 -12.62 -34.88 4.82
CA ALA A 657 -13.20 -35.48 3.61
C ALA A 657 -12.19 -35.46 2.45
N THR A 658 -11.40 -34.39 2.35
CA THR A 658 -10.33 -34.34 1.34
C THR A 658 -9.14 -35.21 1.69
N ASN A 659 -8.77 -35.33 2.97
CA ASN A 659 -7.72 -36.27 3.40
C ASN A 659 -8.11 -37.73 3.10
N LEU A 660 -9.38 -38.09 3.28
CA LEU A 660 -9.90 -39.39 2.85
C LEU A 660 -9.78 -39.57 1.34
N LEU A 661 -10.13 -38.56 0.54
CA LEU A 661 -9.94 -38.59 -0.91
C LEU A 661 -8.46 -38.77 -1.30
N ILE A 662 -7.54 -38.07 -0.63
CA ILE A 662 -6.10 -38.23 -0.83
C ILE A 662 -5.65 -39.66 -0.49
N ALA A 663 -6.18 -40.26 0.57
CA ALA A 663 -5.88 -41.64 0.95
C ALA A 663 -6.37 -42.64 -0.13
N TYR A 664 -7.54 -42.41 -0.71
CA TYR A 664 -8.01 -43.18 -1.86
C TYR A 664 -7.11 -42.98 -3.08
N LEU A 665 -6.72 -41.75 -3.42
CA LEU A 665 -5.82 -41.48 -4.57
C LEU A 665 -4.43 -42.12 -4.40
N ALA A 666 -3.92 -42.16 -3.17
CA ALA A 666 -2.69 -42.85 -2.83
C ALA A 666 -2.83 -44.39 -2.77
N ASN A 667 -4.07 -44.89 -2.88
CA ASN A 667 -4.45 -46.30 -2.71
C ASN A 667 -4.07 -46.88 -1.33
N THR A 668 -3.95 -46.02 -0.31
CA THR A 668 -3.82 -46.45 1.10
C THR A 668 -5.17 -46.83 1.67
N GLU A 669 -6.22 -46.15 1.19
CA GLU A 669 -7.57 -46.71 1.14
C GLU A 669 -7.74 -47.30 -0.26
N VAL A 670 -8.11 -48.58 -0.37
CA VAL A 670 -8.16 -49.27 -1.68
C VAL A 670 -9.24 -48.61 -2.54
N ASN A 671 -8.82 -48.03 -3.66
CA ASN A 671 -9.73 -47.46 -4.66
C ASN A 671 -10.15 -48.52 -5.70
N ALA A 672 -11.24 -48.25 -6.42
CA ALA A 672 -11.81 -49.14 -7.44
C ALA A 672 -10.86 -49.48 -8.59
N TYR A 673 -9.86 -48.63 -8.82
CA TYR A 673 -8.84 -48.83 -9.85
C TYR A 673 -7.65 -49.65 -9.35
N ASN A 674 -7.57 -49.89 -8.03
CA ASN A 674 -6.47 -50.53 -7.33
C ASN A 674 -5.09 -50.01 -7.77
N THR A 675 -4.97 -48.68 -7.87
CA THR A 675 -3.75 -48.02 -8.36
C THR A 675 -3.44 -46.73 -7.61
N ASN A 676 -2.16 -46.42 -7.44
CA ASN A 676 -1.72 -45.16 -6.84
C ASN A 676 -1.75 -44.03 -7.89
N ILE A 677 -2.86 -43.32 -7.94
CA ILE A 677 -3.10 -42.19 -8.85
C ILE A 677 -2.15 -41.03 -8.54
N THR A 678 -1.82 -40.80 -7.27
CA THR A 678 -0.87 -39.74 -6.87
C THR A 678 0.49 -39.97 -7.52
N THR A 679 1.04 -41.19 -7.47
CA THR A 679 2.30 -41.53 -8.13
C THR A 679 2.17 -41.45 -9.65
N ALA A 680 1.08 -41.95 -10.24
CA ALA A 680 0.85 -41.86 -11.68
C ALA A 680 0.83 -40.39 -12.17
N SER A 681 0.22 -39.49 -11.40
CA SER A 681 0.09 -38.07 -11.72
C SER A 681 1.39 -37.24 -11.58
N SER A 682 2.49 -37.85 -11.13
CA SER A 682 3.78 -37.15 -10.94
C SER A 682 4.54 -36.89 -12.24
N THR A 683 4.15 -37.51 -13.34
CA THR A 683 4.77 -37.35 -14.67
C THR A 683 3.73 -36.92 -15.70
N ALA A 684 4.18 -36.22 -16.76
CA ALA A 684 3.29 -35.83 -17.85
C ALA A 684 2.64 -37.04 -18.54
N ALA A 685 3.40 -38.13 -18.75
CA ALA A 685 2.89 -39.36 -19.34
C ALA A 685 1.84 -40.03 -18.45
N GLY A 686 2.07 -40.09 -17.14
CA GLY A 686 1.10 -40.69 -16.22
C GLY A 686 -0.15 -39.82 -16.05
N LEU A 687 -0.03 -38.49 -16.04
CA LEU A 687 -1.19 -37.58 -16.10
C LEU A 687 -2.03 -37.80 -17.36
N ALA A 688 -1.40 -38.00 -18.52
CA ALA A 688 -2.10 -38.27 -19.78
C ALA A 688 -2.81 -39.63 -19.78
N ALA A 689 -2.29 -40.61 -19.04
CA ALA A 689 -2.85 -41.96 -18.95
C ALA A 689 -4.09 -42.07 -18.04
N LEU A 690 -4.33 -41.09 -17.15
CA LEU A 690 -5.50 -41.11 -16.28
C LEU A 690 -6.82 -41.02 -17.07
N SER A 691 -7.86 -41.72 -16.63
CA SER A 691 -9.23 -41.44 -17.09
C SER A 691 -9.61 -39.99 -16.72
N ASN A 692 -10.62 -39.42 -17.40
CA ASN A 692 -11.11 -38.10 -17.03
C ASN A 692 -11.62 -38.07 -15.58
N ALA A 693 -12.24 -39.15 -15.10
CA ALA A 693 -12.76 -39.22 -13.74
C ALA A 693 -11.63 -39.33 -12.70
N GLN A 694 -10.58 -40.12 -12.98
CA GLN A 694 -9.38 -40.19 -12.15
C GLN A 694 -8.68 -38.83 -12.06
N TYR A 695 -8.51 -38.15 -13.20
CA TYR A 695 -7.92 -36.82 -13.25
C TYR A 695 -8.77 -35.80 -12.48
N SER A 696 -10.09 -35.87 -12.59
CA SER A 696 -11.00 -34.97 -11.88
C SER A 696 -10.90 -35.12 -10.36
N ALA A 697 -10.88 -36.37 -9.87
CA ALA A 697 -10.68 -36.65 -8.46
C ALA A 697 -9.32 -36.15 -7.96
N PHE A 698 -8.26 -36.37 -8.74
CA PHE A 698 -6.92 -35.86 -8.44
C PHE A 698 -6.87 -34.33 -8.33
N GLN A 699 -7.54 -33.61 -9.23
CA GLN A 699 -7.60 -32.15 -9.19
C GLN A 699 -8.41 -31.64 -7.99
N ASN A 700 -9.57 -32.25 -7.70
CA ASN A 700 -10.41 -31.84 -6.57
C ASN A 700 -9.74 -32.09 -5.20
N ALA A 701 -8.86 -33.09 -5.10
CA ALA A 701 -8.09 -33.34 -3.87
C ALA A 701 -7.10 -32.22 -3.51
N LYS A 702 -6.81 -31.30 -4.43
CA LYS A 702 -5.92 -30.15 -4.20
C LYS A 702 -6.63 -28.94 -3.61
N LEU A 703 -7.96 -28.94 -3.56
CA LEU A 703 -8.76 -27.82 -3.07
C LEU A 703 -8.36 -27.29 -1.69
N PRO A 704 -7.99 -28.09 -0.67
CA PRO A 704 -7.60 -27.57 0.63
C PRO A 704 -6.31 -26.75 0.59
N ALA A 705 -5.37 -27.11 -0.28
CA ALA A 705 -4.13 -26.37 -0.46
C ALA A 705 -4.37 -25.11 -1.30
N ASP A 706 -5.14 -25.23 -2.39
CA ASP A 706 -5.28 -24.15 -3.39
C ASP A 706 -6.50 -23.23 -3.19
N SER A 707 -7.45 -23.62 -2.34
CA SER A 707 -8.59 -22.81 -1.92
C SER A 707 -8.95 -23.15 -0.47
N PRO A 708 -8.10 -22.77 0.50
CA PRO A 708 -8.24 -23.18 1.91
C PRO A 708 -9.53 -22.66 2.57
N GLY A 709 -10.26 -21.75 1.94
CA GLY A 709 -11.58 -21.26 2.36
C GLY A 709 -12.75 -21.82 1.56
N ALA A 710 -12.57 -22.81 0.68
CA ALA A 710 -13.63 -23.32 -0.20
C ALA A 710 -14.88 -23.78 0.56
N TRP A 711 -14.69 -24.34 1.75
CA TRP A 711 -15.73 -24.76 2.69
C TRP A 711 -16.59 -23.58 3.22
N ALA A 712 -16.14 -22.34 3.11
CA ALA A 712 -16.92 -21.14 3.43
C ALA A 712 -17.39 -20.40 2.17
N HIS A 713 -16.55 -20.31 1.15
CA HIS A 713 -16.84 -19.56 -0.08
C HIS A 713 -18.04 -20.15 -0.83
N ASN A 714 -18.03 -21.47 -1.06
CA ASN A 714 -19.13 -22.20 -1.68
C ASN A 714 -19.12 -23.66 -1.23
N ARG A 715 -19.59 -23.90 0.00
CA ARG A 715 -19.59 -25.24 0.60
C ARG A 715 -20.31 -26.29 -0.22
N TYR A 716 -21.36 -25.91 -0.96
CA TYR A 716 -22.16 -26.85 -1.74
C TYR A 716 -21.38 -27.35 -2.94
N TYR A 717 -20.73 -26.44 -3.66
CA TYR A 717 -19.88 -26.79 -4.78
C TYR A 717 -18.69 -27.64 -4.33
N ALA A 718 -17.94 -27.19 -3.32
CA ALA A 718 -16.81 -27.94 -2.78
C ALA A 718 -17.21 -29.34 -2.29
N LYS A 719 -18.33 -29.47 -1.57
CA LYS A 719 -18.84 -30.75 -1.08
C LYS A 719 -19.22 -31.70 -2.20
N ARG A 720 -19.90 -31.22 -3.25
CA ARG A 720 -20.25 -32.05 -4.41
C ARG A 720 -19.01 -32.53 -5.16
N LEU A 721 -18.01 -31.67 -5.35
CA LEU A 721 -16.75 -32.05 -6.00
C LEU A 721 -16.03 -33.16 -5.22
N ILE A 722 -15.89 -33.02 -3.90
CA ILE A 722 -15.24 -34.03 -3.06
C ILE A 722 -16.08 -35.32 -3.00
N PHE A 723 -17.40 -35.21 -2.85
CA PHE A 723 -18.30 -36.36 -2.86
C PHE A 723 -18.19 -37.16 -4.16
N ASP A 724 -18.34 -36.50 -5.31
CA ASP A 724 -18.30 -37.17 -6.61
C ASP A 724 -16.90 -37.77 -6.87
N SER A 725 -15.84 -37.15 -6.33
CA SER A 725 -14.49 -37.70 -6.38
C SER A 725 -14.35 -38.97 -5.53
N LEU A 726 -14.95 -39.01 -4.34
CA LEU A 726 -14.99 -40.21 -3.50
C LEU A 726 -15.84 -41.33 -4.13
N ASP A 727 -17.00 -41.00 -4.69
CA ASP A 727 -17.86 -41.94 -5.44
C ASP A 727 -17.09 -42.55 -6.63
N CYS A 728 -16.36 -41.73 -7.38
CA CYS A 728 -15.45 -42.20 -8.43
C CYS A 728 -14.35 -43.13 -7.88
N MET A 729 -13.76 -42.81 -6.73
CA MET A 729 -12.73 -43.67 -6.13
C MET A 729 -13.30 -44.98 -5.60
N GLN A 730 -14.57 -45.05 -5.22
CA GLN A 730 -15.23 -46.27 -4.74
C GLN A 730 -15.84 -47.13 -5.85
N HIS A 731 -16.28 -46.52 -6.95
CA HIS A 731 -17.09 -47.18 -7.98
C HIS A 731 -16.52 -47.06 -9.40
N GLY A 732 -15.30 -46.55 -9.54
CA GLY A 732 -14.65 -46.35 -10.84
C GLY A 732 -15.27 -45.17 -11.60
N ASP A 733 -15.27 -45.22 -12.93
CA ASP A 733 -15.81 -44.13 -13.77
C ASP A 733 -17.36 -44.01 -13.66
N THR A 734 -18.04 -44.88 -12.90
CA THR A 734 -19.49 -44.88 -12.73
C THR A 734 -19.90 -44.22 -11.42
N LEU A 735 -20.42 -43.00 -11.49
CA LEU A 735 -20.92 -42.27 -10.32
C LEU A 735 -22.32 -42.73 -9.90
N THR A 736 -22.40 -43.45 -8.79
CA THR A 736 -23.65 -44.04 -8.28
C THR A 736 -24.54 -43.04 -7.54
N GLY A 737 -23.99 -41.90 -7.11
CA GLY A 737 -24.67 -40.94 -6.23
C GLY A 737 -24.71 -41.37 -4.76
N SER A 738 -23.97 -42.42 -4.40
CA SER A 738 -23.82 -42.93 -3.05
C SER A 738 -22.36 -43.26 -2.76
N ILE A 739 -21.92 -43.02 -1.53
CA ILE A 739 -20.64 -43.54 -1.03
C ILE A 739 -20.90 -44.32 0.26
N THR A 740 -20.00 -45.23 0.60
CA THR A 740 -20.04 -45.96 1.87
C THR A 740 -18.71 -45.80 2.59
N LEU A 741 -18.74 -45.25 3.79
CA LEU A 741 -17.59 -45.19 4.69
C LEU A 741 -17.53 -46.45 5.54
N SER A 742 -16.40 -47.16 5.52
CA SER A 742 -16.21 -48.33 6.38
C SER A 742 -16.19 -47.95 7.88
N ALA A 743 -16.37 -48.91 8.77
CA ALA A 743 -16.27 -48.66 10.21
C ALA A 743 -14.91 -48.04 10.61
N THR A 744 -13.82 -48.46 9.96
CA THR A 744 -12.49 -47.88 10.14
C THR A 744 -12.43 -46.43 9.66
N GLN A 745 -13.03 -46.12 8.51
CA GLN A 745 -13.07 -44.76 7.99
C GLN A 745 -13.96 -43.84 8.83
N LEU A 746 -15.09 -44.33 9.35
CA LEU A 746 -15.94 -43.58 10.28
C LEU A 746 -15.18 -43.20 11.57
N ALA A 747 -14.32 -44.11 12.06
CA ALA A 747 -13.49 -43.86 13.23
C ALA A 747 -12.30 -42.91 12.94
N ALA A 748 -11.69 -43.02 11.75
CA ALA A 748 -10.54 -42.21 11.36
C ALA A 748 -10.91 -40.81 10.86
N TYR A 749 -12.11 -40.64 10.27
CA TYR A 749 -12.58 -39.40 9.66
C TYR A 749 -14.01 -39.03 10.12
N PRO A 750 -14.25 -38.87 11.44
CA PRO A 750 -15.58 -38.66 11.99
C PRO A 750 -16.22 -37.32 11.54
N ASN A 751 -15.40 -36.28 11.31
CA ASN A 751 -15.90 -34.99 10.83
C ASN A 751 -16.25 -35.07 9.34
N ALA A 752 -15.48 -35.82 8.54
CA ALA A 752 -15.84 -36.10 7.14
C ALA A 752 -17.18 -36.83 7.04
N ALA A 753 -17.40 -37.85 7.86
CA ALA A 753 -18.64 -38.61 7.87
C ALA A 753 -19.85 -37.70 8.14
N THR A 754 -19.75 -36.86 9.17
CA THR A 754 -20.80 -35.88 9.51
C THR A 754 -21.01 -34.88 8.38
N TRP A 755 -19.93 -34.34 7.81
CA TRP A 755 -19.98 -33.33 6.77
C TRP A 755 -20.54 -33.86 5.44
N LEU A 756 -20.24 -35.09 5.07
CA LEU A 756 -20.77 -35.79 3.90
C LEU A 756 -22.21 -36.29 4.12
N GLY A 757 -22.71 -36.27 5.36
CA GLY A 757 -24.04 -36.78 5.71
C GLY A 757 -24.12 -38.30 5.75
N ALA A 758 -23.02 -38.97 6.12
CA ALA A 758 -22.99 -40.42 6.28
C ALA A 758 -23.80 -40.87 7.50
N ASN A 759 -24.57 -41.93 7.34
CA ASN A 759 -25.25 -42.58 8.46
C ASN A 759 -24.21 -43.17 9.43
N ALA A 760 -24.30 -42.84 10.72
CA ALA A 760 -23.31 -43.27 11.72
C ALA A 760 -23.22 -44.80 11.91
N THR A 761 -24.25 -45.56 11.50
CA THR A 761 -24.30 -47.02 11.62
C THR A 761 -23.89 -47.71 10.32
N THR A 762 -24.43 -47.28 9.18
CA THR A 762 -24.19 -47.94 7.89
C THR A 762 -23.02 -47.34 7.10
N GLY A 763 -22.57 -46.13 7.45
CA GLY A 763 -21.56 -45.38 6.73
C GLY A 763 -22.02 -44.83 5.37
N VAL A 764 -23.27 -45.08 4.98
CA VAL A 764 -23.80 -44.67 3.67
C VAL A 764 -24.11 -43.17 3.68
N ALA A 765 -23.60 -42.46 2.68
CA ALA A 765 -23.95 -41.07 2.39
C ALA A 765 -24.48 -40.95 0.96
N ALA A 766 -25.53 -40.15 0.78
CA ALA A 766 -26.06 -39.80 -0.53
C ALA A 766 -25.47 -38.47 -1.01
N ARG A 767 -25.44 -38.28 -2.34
CA ARG A 767 -24.94 -37.04 -2.94
C ARG A 767 -25.73 -35.82 -2.45
N PRO A 768 -25.05 -34.74 -2.00
CA PRO A 768 -25.69 -33.54 -1.44
C PRO A 768 -26.13 -32.48 -2.46
#